data_AF-A0A2V6MIG4-F1
#
_entry.id   AF-A0A2V6MIG4-F1
#
_cell.length_a   1.000
_cell.length_b   1.000
_cell.length_c   1.000
_cell.angle_alpha   90.00
_cell.angle_beta   90.00
_cell.angle_gamma   90.00
#
_symmetry.space_group_name_H-M   'P 1'
#
loop_
_entity.id
_entity.type
_entity.pdbx_description
1 polymer ?
#
loop_
_entity_poly.entity_id
_entity_poly.type
_entity_poly.pdbx_seq_one_letter_code
_entity_poly.pdbx_strand_id
1 'polypeptide(L)'
;MPSEFGPPETITSPNPYPLGANNELTTAGPPTVVAGATTNYGKVYRNTPLDGIRSLWFFRTTRAFDSASGFDTPDRSVFDLNNIAVFKFQNLQLVSNPTISVPNGITTLGLVGVDGISSALSGGALTFGGLNSVLLTTQKGSIILGGGISFQNIPNLFFYARGDNVALNLASPISGTSNLLLNSEGTMQVNGNITVDNFNAFSNGDFQQGSGIVTARDVTINSIGGNVAFDLSKFANLAGGGGTITLNANGSLTIIPNGSDPITRTSITADAGTIDFNSSSLFHFNFSNSDFVSLSAGAGGIQAPNVEFIGPNLTLRSDGDINLFDTRLLSVRGQPIFSGLIDANGSIFANGDIQTAVLTAGGDISDGGLIFAREISAGGNISAHQIIAVGGSMNAGGNISSGSGPIELRSGGGAPSGNLTAGGDLFAGGGIFSGGAHLSAPGLVAGTVSVGGEMKIANITGTSVSGVAANTITAGSILMINAPAFFPNYLISNDRNGVTPSDFILTTGSLTSVGPRIPMINANGTSAFSDPNSNPGSGGHITLNILGAGLTVGPQSDLSSITSNGGNFNFGGAYGEGNGGTITITAVGPITIDSPIEATSGRVLDGTRTAGNGGAITFNSVNDAVAINSCVQASSADPAITTARRRSANGGNITLKSGKPSGVAINISNTGQLLSLLDAAAPGPGGKVTILATGANSSTKVNGTLRADRGTIDIRHTGDAGQINLGGPGASDAVDAHGDVIKVAALGNVGGYHLKTLLTGK
;
A
#
# COMPACT_ATOMS: atom_id res chain seq x y z
N MET A 1 -28.96 41.02 -56.11
CA MET A 1 -29.05 39.97 -55.07
C MET A 1 -27.94 40.20 -54.07
N PRO A 2 -28.19 40.09 -52.76
CA PRO A 2 -27.14 40.15 -51.74
C PRO A 2 -26.07 39.08 -51.98
N SER A 3 -24.81 39.35 -51.62
CA SER A 3 -23.75 38.33 -51.66
C SER A 3 -24.12 37.16 -50.75
N GLU A 4 -23.90 35.93 -51.21
CA GLU A 4 -24.12 34.70 -50.43
C GLU A 4 -23.03 34.51 -49.37
N PHE A 5 -21.80 34.95 -49.67
CA PHE A 5 -20.62 34.77 -48.82
C PHE A 5 -20.19 36.05 -48.12
N GLY A 6 -19.29 35.88 -47.16
CA GLY A 6 -18.76 36.92 -46.29
C GLY A 6 -19.50 37.00 -44.95
N PRO A 7 -18.94 37.69 -43.95
CA PRO A 7 -19.52 37.76 -42.62
C PRO A 7 -20.98 38.30 -42.59
N PRO A 8 -21.85 37.78 -41.71
CA PRO A 8 -23.25 38.16 -41.64
C PRO A 8 -23.46 39.58 -41.11
N GLU A 9 -24.48 40.24 -41.66
CA GLU A 9 -24.97 41.53 -41.16
C GLU A 9 -26.02 41.32 -40.07
N THR A 10 -26.16 42.30 -39.17
CA THR A 10 -27.08 42.18 -38.03
C THR A 10 -28.47 42.66 -38.41
N ILE A 11 -29.47 41.81 -38.25
CA ILE A 11 -30.89 42.13 -38.34
C ILE A 11 -31.29 42.82 -37.03
N THR A 12 -31.55 44.12 -37.11
CA THR A 12 -31.77 44.99 -35.93
C THR A 12 -33.24 45.13 -35.52
N SER A 13 -34.18 44.72 -36.36
CA SER A 13 -35.62 44.84 -36.09
C SER A 13 -36.41 43.68 -36.69
N PRO A 14 -37.45 43.17 -35.99
CA PRO A 14 -37.80 43.46 -34.60
C PRO A 14 -36.72 43.02 -33.59
N ASN A 15 -36.75 43.61 -32.38
CA ASN A 15 -35.77 43.36 -31.30
C ASN A 15 -36.49 43.15 -29.94
N PRO A 16 -36.60 41.92 -29.41
CA PRO A 16 -36.05 40.68 -29.96
C PRO A 16 -36.74 40.25 -31.25
N TYR A 17 -36.02 39.55 -32.12
CA TYR A 17 -36.57 38.96 -33.34
C TYR A 17 -37.33 37.67 -32.99
N PRO A 18 -38.65 37.58 -33.21
CA PRO A 18 -39.42 36.38 -32.91
C PRO A 18 -39.26 35.36 -34.03
N LEU A 19 -38.63 34.22 -33.72
CA LEU A 19 -38.47 33.09 -34.64
C LEU A 19 -39.49 32.00 -34.33
N GLY A 20 -40.42 31.75 -35.25
CA GLY A 20 -41.56 30.85 -35.05
C GLY A 20 -42.12 30.29 -36.34
N ALA A 21 -43.30 29.68 -36.25
CA ALA A 21 -44.04 29.09 -37.38
C ALA A 21 -44.40 30.09 -38.51
N ASN A 22 -44.40 31.39 -38.22
CA ASN A 22 -44.59 32.46 -39.22
C ASN A 22 -43.32 32.78 -40.01
N ASN A 23 -42.22 32.07 -39.75
CA ASN A 23 -40.95 32.26 -40.42
C ASN A 23 -40.61 31.08 -41.32
N GLU A 24 -40.11 31.39 -42.51
CA GLU A 24 -39.51 30.42 -43.43
C GLU A 24 -38.03 30.74 -43.60
N LEU A 25 -37.16 29.76 -43.30
CA LEU A 25 -35.71 29.89 -43.49
C LEU A 25 -35.28 29.05 -44.68
N THR A 26 -34.59 29.67 -45.62
CA THR A 26 -33.91 28.98 -46.72
C THR A 26 -32.41 29.01 -46.51
N THR A 27 -31.75 27.85 -46.55
CA THR A 27 -30.30 27.73 -46.29
C THR A 27 -29.42 27.88 -47.52
N ALA A 28 -30.01 28.15 -48.70
CA ALA A 28 -29.29 28.22 -49.96
C ALA A 28 -29.79 29.33 -50.90
N GLY A 29 -28.97 29.67 -51.90
CA GLY A 29 -28.95 31.05 -52.41
C GLY A 29 -28.38 31.96 -51.30
N PRO A 30 -28.32 33.29 -51.44
CA PRO A 30 -28.10 34.10 -50.25
C PRO A 30 -29.18 33.69 -49.22
N PRO A 31 -28.81 33.09 -48.06
CA PRO A 31 -29.78 32.51 -47.15
C PRO A 31 -30.86 33.54 -46.79
N THR A 32 -32.11 33.13 -46.67
CA THR A 32 -33.20 34.07 -46.35
C THR A 32 -33.98 33.63 -45.13
N VAL A 33 -34.45 34.60 -44.35
CA VAL A 33 -35.52 34.41 -43.37
C VAL A 33 -36.66 35.35 -43.75
N VAL A 34 -37.81 34.75 -44.07
CA VAL A 34 -39.02 35.46 -44.48
C VAL A 34 -39.98 35.52 -43.30
N ALA A 35 -40.50 36.70 -43.00
CA ALA A 35 -41.51 36.94 -41.98
C ALA A 35 -42.63 37.81 -42.59
N GLY A 36 -43.71 37.18 -43.04
CA GLY A 36 -44.75 37.86 -43.81
C GLY A 36 -44.18 38.49 -45.10
N ALA A 37 -44.25 39.82 -45.23
CA ALA A 37 -43.72 40.56 -46.38
C ALA A 37 -42.23 40.97 -46.25
N THR A 38 -41.59 40.67 -45.11
CA THR A 38 -40.20 41.09 -44.85
C THR A 38 -39.25 39.93 -45.12
N THR A 39 -38.24 40.15 -45.97
CA THR A 39 -37.15 39.20 -46.22
C THR A 39 -35.86 39.77 -45.66
N ASN A 40 -35.24 39.05 -44.72
CA ASN A 40 -33.88 39.33 -44.27
C ASN A 40 -32.91 38.29 -44.83
N TYR A 41 -31.65 38.66 -44.95
CA TYR A 41 -30.61 37.84 -45.58
C TYR A 41 -29.55 37.38 -44.58
N GLY A 42 -29.21 36.10 -44.65
CA GLY A 42 -28.07 35.49 -43.99
C GLY A 42 -26.87 35.35 -44.92
N LYS A 43 -25.88 34.57 -44.49
CA LYS A 43 -24.64 34.28 -45.23
C LYS A 43 -24.20 32.84 -45.03
N VAL A 44 -23.43 32.30 -45.97
CA VAL A 44 -22.83 30.97 -45.84
C VAL A 44 -21.36 31.09 -45.43
N TYR A 45 -20.97 30.43 -44.34
CA TYR A 45 -19.58 30.16 -44.00
C TYR A 45 -19.18 28.79 -44.56
N ARG A 46 -18.22 28.74 -45.47
CA ARG A 46 -17.82 27.52 -46.16
C ARG A 46 -16.84 26.71 -45.33
N ASN A 47 -15.69 27.28 -45.01
CA ASN A 47 -14.65 26.66 -44.20
C ASN A 47 -13.55 27.69 -43.86
N THR A 48 -12.62 27.30 -43.00
CA THR A 48 -11.53 28.17 -42.54
C THR A 48 -10.60 28.62 -43.68
N PRO A 49 -10.18 27.75 -44.63
CA PRO A 49 -9.33 28.18 -45.74
C PRO A 49 -9.95 29.24 -46.67
N LEU A 50 -11.28 29.21 -46.87
CA LEU A 50 -11.97 30.10 -47.81
C LEU A 50 -12.50 31.37 -47.16
N ASP A 51 -12.95 31.30 -45.91
CA ASP A 51 -13.64 32.40 -45.23
C ASP A 51 -12.90 32.93 -43.98
N GLY A 52 -11.75 32.34 -43.63
CA GLY A 52 -10.93 32.73 -42.47
C GLY A 52 -11.40 32.10 -41.16
N ILE A 53 -10.88 32.59 -40.03
CA ILE A 53 -11.20 32.08 -38.69
C ILE A 53 -12.70 32.25 -38.40
N ARG A 54 -13.35 31.19 -37.91
CA ARG A 54 -14.82 31.12 -37.70
C ARG A 54 -15.32 32.21 -36.76
N SER A 55 -14.71 32.40 -35.60
CA SER A 55 -15.06 33.45 -34.63
C SER A 55 -14.95 34.85 -35.22
N LEU A 56 -13.85 35.13 -35.94
CA LEU A 56 -13.65 36.40 -36.63
C LEU A 56 -14.74 36.63 -37.69
N TRP A 57 -15.14 35.59 -38.42
CA TRP A 57 -16.20 35.68 -39.42
C TRP A 57 -17.59 35.89 -38.78
N PHE A 58 -17.94 35.14 -37.74
CA PHE A 58 -19.24 35.24 -37.05
C PHE A 58 -19.39 36.56 -36.26
N PHE A 59 -18.33 36.92 -35.52
CA PHE A 59 -18.38 37.91 -34.44
C PHE A 59 -17.55 39.16 -34.71
N ARG A 60 -16.79 39.22 -35.81
CA ARG A 60 -15.81 40.27 -36.13
C ARG A 60 -14.64 40.36 -35.17
N THR A 61 -14.54 39.47 -34.20
CA THR A 61 -13.48 39.40 -33.18
C THR A 61 -13.24 37.96 -32.78
N THR A 62 -12.03 37.67 -32.32
CA THR A 62 -11.65 36.38 -31.72
C THR A 62 -11.28 36.61 -30.25
N ARG A 63 -11.65 35.66 -29.39
CA ARG A 63 -11.37 35.57 -27.96
C ARG A 63 -10.62 34.27 -27.68
N ALA A 64 -9.88 34.23 -26.58
CA ALA A 64 -9.18 33.01 -26.16
C ALA A 64 -10.13 31.81 -26.00
N PHE A 65 -11.35 32.06 -25.50
CA PHE A 65 -12.39 31.04 -25.37
C PHE A 65 -12.82 30.43 -26.71
N ASP A 66 -12.80 31.19 -27.81
CA ASP A 66 -13.17 30.70 -29.16
C ASP A 66 -12.21 29.58 -29.60
N SER A 67 -10.92 29.72 -29.29
CA SER A 67 -9.92 28.68 -29.53
C SER A 67 -10.01 27.54 -28.51
N ALA A 68 -10.11 27.85 -27.21
CA ALA A 68 -10.12 26.84 -26.13
C ALA A 68 -11.31 25.88 -26.20
N SER A 69 -12.50 26.40 -26.49
CA SER A 69 -13.74 25.61 -26.64
C SER A 69 -13.80 24.79 -27.94
N GLY A 70 -12.84 25.02 -28.86
CA GLY A 70 -12.80 24.39 -30.17
C GLY A 70 -13.72 25.04 -31.22
N PHE A 71 -14.32 26.21 -30.93
CA PHE A 71 -15.15 26.93 -31.89
C PHE A 71 -14.37 27.39 -33.13
N ASP A 72 -13.07 27.63 -33.01
CA ASP A 72 -12.20 27.96 -34.15
C ASP A 72 -11.46 26.76 -34.78
N THR A 73 -11.67 25.54 -34.27
CA THR A 73 -10.99 24.34 -34.80
C THR A 73 -11.58 23.95 -36.16
N PRO A 74 -10.75 23.82 -37.22
CA PRO A 74 -11.15 23.20 -38.49
C PRO A 74 -11.37 21.69 -38.31
N ASP A 75 -12.42 21.13 -38.92
CA ASP A 75 -12.59 19.69 -39.15
C ASP A 75 -12.59 18.80 -37.89
N ARG A 76 -13.36 19.16 -36.86
CA ARG A 76 -13.72 18.20 -35.80
C ARG A 76 -14.74 17.19 -36.34
N SER A 77 -14.44 15.90 -36.23
CA SER A 77 -15.32 14.80 -36.66
C SER A 77 -16.72 14.79 -36.03
N VAL A 78 -16.86 15.40 -34.84
CA VAL A 78 -18.13 15.52 -34.11
C VAL A 78 -18.79 16.91 -34.32
N PHE A 79 -18.06 17.89 -34.85
CA PHE A 79 -18.43 19.30 -34.93
C PHE A 79 -18.09 19.91 -36.29
N ASP A 80 -18.67 19.35 -37.35
CA ASP A 80 -18.56 19.96 -38.68
C ASP A 80 -19.54 21.14 -38.80
N LEU A 81 -19.01 22.34 -38.58
CA LEU A 81 -19.70 23.62 -38.81
C LEU A 81 -19.24 24.28 -40.12
N ASN A 82 -18.75 23.49 -41.07
CA ASN A 82 -18.52 23.95 -42.44
C ASN A 82 -19.84 24.01 -43.22
N ASN A 83 -19.83 24.79 -44.29
CA ASN A 83 -20.99 25.07 -45.15
C ASN A 83 -22.25 25.47 -44.37
N ILE A 84 -22.11 26.30 -43.34
CA ILE A 84 -23.20 26.70 -42.44
C ILE A 84 -23.90 27.97 -42.93
N ALA A 85 -25.22 27.92 -43.05
CA ALA A 85 -26.05 29.10 -43.30
C ALA A 85 -26.30 29.86 -42.00
N VAL A 86 -25.93 31.13 -41.94
CA VAL A 86 -25.87 31.93 -40.70
C VAL A 86 -26.74 33.17 -40.80
N PHE A 87 -27.60 33.36 -39.80
CA PHE A 87 -28.38 34.58 -39.60
C PHE A 87 -27.97 35.24 -38.30
N LYS A 88 -27.84 36.57 -38.31
CA LYS A 88 -27.41 37.35 -37.15
C LYS A 88 -28.45 38.39 -36.77
N PHE A 89 -28.88 38.39 -35.52
CA PHE A 89 -29.94 39.21 -34.96
C PHE A 89 -29.40 40.05 -33.80
N GLN A 90 -29.99 41.22 -33.53
CA GLN A 90 -29.63 42.00 -32.35
C GLN A 90 -29.92 41.22 -31.05
N ASN A 91 -31.16 40.78 -30.88
CA ASN A 91 -31.58 39.75 -29.92
C ASN A 91 -32.48 38.75 -30.65
N LEU A 92 -32.39 37.48 -30.28
CA LEU A 92 -33.23 36.42 -30.85
C LEU A 92 -34.17 35.88 -29.77
N GLN A 93 -35.44 35.69 -30.11
CA GLN A 93 -36.40 34.96 -29.29
C GLN A 93 -36.95 33.76 -30.06
N LEU A 94 -36.76 32.56 -29.53
CA LEU A 94 -37.33 31.33 -30.07
C LEU A 94 -38.78 31.18 -29.58
N VAL A 95 -39.74 31.27 -30.50
CA VAL A 95 -41.17 31.30 -30.21
C VAL A 95 -41.86 29.99 -30.55
N SER A 96 -41.56 29.37 -31.70
CA SER A 96 -42.10 28.06 -32.12
C SER A 96 -41.29 27.49 -33.29
N ASN A 97 -41.65 26.31 -33.82
CA ASN A 97 -40.87 25.68 -34.88
C ASN A 97 -41.00 26.46 -36.21
N PRO A 98 -39.90 26.95 -36.81
CA PRO A 98 -39.96 27.58 -38.12
C PRO A 98 -40.05 26.54 -39.25
N THR A 99 -40.48 27.00 -40.42
CA THR A 99 -40.40 26.20 -41.66
C THR A 99 -38.98 26.29 -42.22
N ILE A 100 -38.37 25.15 -42.55
CA ILE A 100 -37.02 25.09 -43.12
C ILE A 100 -37.08 24.59 -44.56
N SER A 101 -36.34 25.26 -45.45
CA SER A 101 -36.14 24.90 -46.84
C SER A 101 -34.65 24.73 -47.14
N VAL A 102 -34.26 23.57 -47.67
CA VAL A 102 -32.85 23.17 -47.95
C VAL A 102 -32.60 22.88 -49.45
N PRO A 103 -32.90 23.82 -50.38
CA PRO A 103 -32.96 23.52 -51.82
C PRO A 103 -31.63 23.10 -52.46
N ASN A 104 -30.48 23.42 -51.87
CA ASN A 104 -29.14 23.03 -52.36
C ASN A 104 -28.34 22.17 -51.36
N GLY A 105 -29.00 21.54 -50.38
CA GLY A 105 -28.37 20.55 -49.49
C GLY A 105 -27.49 21.10 -48.36
N ILE A 106 -27.45 22.43 -48.12
CA ILE A 106 -26.85 22.97 -46.89
C ILE A 106 -27.77 22.61 -45.71
N THR A 107 -27.34 21.62 -44.91
CA THR A 107 -28.09 21.06 -43.78
C THR A 107 -27.60 21.57 -42.42
N THR A 108 -26.78 22.62 -42.40
CA THR A 108 -26.25 23.23 -41.17
C THR A 108 -26.73 24.68 -41.04
N LEU A 109 -27.30 25.02 -39.89
CA LEU A 109 -27.89 26.34 -39.61
C LEU A 109 -27.24 26.97 -38.37
N GLY A 110 -26.85 28.24 -38.48
CA GLY A 110 -26.36 29.06 -37.37
C GLY A 110 -27.28 30.25 -37.11
N LEU A 111 -27.72 30.42 -35.87
CA LEU A 111 -28.50 31.57 -35.43
C LEU A 111 -27.70 32.32 -34.37
N VAL A 112 -27.32 33.56 -34.70
CA VAL A 112 -26.47 34.41 -33.86
C VAL A 112 -27.31 35.51 -33.22
N GLY A 113 -27.32 35.60 -31.89
CA GLY A 113 -27.80 36.78 -31.16
C GLY A 113 -26.64 37.69 -30.77
N VAL A 114 -26.69 38.99 -31.05
CA VAL A 114 -25.61 39.90 -30.61
C VAL A 114 -25.59 40.01 -29.10
N ASP A 115 -26.72 40.42 -28.50
CA ASP A 115 -26.84 40.65 -27.05
C ASP A 115 -27.46 39.46 -26.30
N GLY A 116 -28.09 38.51 -26.99
CA GLY A 116 -28.61 37.30 -26.36
C GLY A 116 -29.59 36.48 -27.20
N ILE A 117 -29.88 35.28 -26.70
CA ILE A 117 -30.93 34.40 -27.21
C ILE A 117 -31.84 34.00 -26.04
N SER A 118 -33.15 34.12 -26.24
CA SER A 118 -34.17 33.73 -25.27
C SER A 118 -35.24 32.83 -25.88
N SER A 119 -36.08 32.21 -25.05
CA SER A 119 -37.29 31.53 -25.51
C SER A 119 -38.56 32.30 -25.11
N ALA A 120 -39.65 32.06 -25.82
CA ALA A 120 -40.99 32.43 -25.37
C ALA A 120 -41.46 31.52 -24.21
N LEU A 121 -42.54 31.93 -23.53
CA LEU A 121 -43.15 31.17 -22.43
C LEU A 121 -43.89 29.90 -22.88
N SER A 122 -44.32 29.84 -24.15
CA SER A 122 -45.00 28.70 -24.75
C SER A 122 -44.70 28.66 -26.24
N GLY A 123 -44.17 27.55 -26.73
CA GLY A 123 -43.76 27.41 -28.13
C GLY A 123 -43.67 26.00 -28.68
N GLY A 124 -43.75 24.97 -27.83
CA GLY A 124 -43.78 23.58 -28.26
C GLY A 124 -42.42 23.04 -28.74
N ALA A 125 -42.45 22.00 -29.56
CA ALA A 125 -41.25 21.31 -30.04
C ALA A 125 -40.64 22.02 -31.27
N LEU A 126 -39.34 22.34 -31.18
CA LEU A 126 -38.51 22.84 -32.26
C LEU A 126 -37.77 21.66 -32.88
N THR A 127 -38.05 21.35 -34.15
CA THR A 127 -37.47 20.21 -34.87
C THR A 127 -36.47 20.62 -35.92
N PHE A 128 -36.55 21.85 -36.45
CA PHE A 128 -35.65 22.33 -37.51
C PHE A 128 -35.52 21.32 -38.67
N GLY A 129 -36.65 20.76 -39.09
CA GLY A 129 -36.71 19.59 -39.97
C GLY A 129 -35.89 19.75 -41.25
N GLY A 130 -35.19 18.69 -41.65
CA GLY A 130 -34.31 18.69 -42.82
C GLY A 130 -32.87 19.16 -42.55
N LEU A 131 -32.58 19.65 -41.34
CA LEU A 131 -31.22 20.00 -40.92
C LEU A 131 -30.54 18.85 -40.18
N ASN A 132 -29.23 18.74 -40.39
CA ASN A 132 -28.34 17.84 -39.66
C ASN A 132 -27.75 18.52 -38.42
N SER A 133 -27.49 19.82 -38.48
CA SER A 133 -26.90 20.58 -37.37
C SER A 133 -27.55 21.94 -37.16
N VAL A 134 -27.78 22.30 -35.90
CA VAL A 134 -28.26 23.63 -35.50
C VAL A 134 -27.33 24.22 -34.45
N LEU A 135 -26.82 25.42 -34.71
CA LEU A 135 -25.99 26.22 -33.80
C LEU A 135 -26.77 27.44 -33.33
N LEU A 136 -26.95 27.57 -32.01
CA LEU A 136 -27.44 28.76 -31.34
C LEU A 136 -26.26 29.44 -30.64
N THR A 137 -25.90 30.64 -31.09
CA THR A 137 -24.68 31.29 -30.61
C THR A 137 -24.90 32.76 -30.33
N THR A 138 -24.07 33.34 -29.46
CA THR A 138 -24.10 34.77 -29.15
C THR A 138 -22.77 35.43 -29.46
N GLN A 139 -22.78 36.73 -29.71
CA GLN A 139 -21.54 37.50 -29.87
C GLN A 139 -21.01 38.01 -28.52
N LYS A 140 -21.91 38.50 -27.66
CA LYS A 140 -21.63 39.12 -26.36
C LYS A 140 -22.85 39.06 -25.42
N GLY A 141 -23.46 37.88 -25.30
CA GLY A 141 -24.77 37.70 -24.69
C GLY A 141 -24.99 36.35 -24.04
N SER A 142 -26.02 36.28 -23.19
CA SER A 142 -26.44 35.01 -22.58
C SER A 142 -27.42 34.25 -23.48
N ILE A 143 -27.50 32.94 -23.26
CA ILE A 143 -28.52 32.07 -23.85
C ILE A 143 -29.39 31.56 -22.71
N ILE A 144 -30.63 32.05 -22.61
CA ILE A 144 -31.56 31.75 -21.52
C ILE A 144 -32.83 31.16 -22.11
N LEU A 145 -32.97 29.84 -22.03
CA LEU A 145 -34.08 29.12 -22.66
C LEU A 145 -34.96 28.47 -21.58
N GLY A 146 -36.21 28.91 -21.52
CA GLY A 146 -37.24 28.43 -20.59
C GLY A 146 -37.85 27.08 -21.01
N GLY A 147 -38.59 26.46 -20.08
CA GLY A 147 -39.28 25.18 -20.33
C GLY A 147 -40.48 25.23 -21.28
N GLY A 148 -40.83 26.42 -21.81
CA GLY A 148 -41.96 26.61 -22.73
C GLY A 148 -41.72 26.07 -24.15
N ILE A 149 -40.46 25.77 -24.49
CA ILE A 149 -40.03 25.15 -25.75
C ILE A 149 -39.21 23.89 -25.46
N SER A 150 -39.13 22.99 -26.44
CA SER A 150 -38.23 21.82 -26.42
C SER A 150 -37.53 21.66 -27.77
N PHE A 151 -36.38 20.98 -27.82
CA PHE A 151 -35.70 20.60 -29.06
C PHE A 151 -35.86 19.11 -29.31
N GLN A 152 -36.27 18.72 -30.51
CA GLN A 152 -36.55 17.32 -30.83
C GLN A 152 -36.00 16.90 -32.18
N ASN A 153 -35.37 15.73 -32.23
CA ASN A 153 -34.91 15.08 -33.48
C ASN A 153 -33.94 15.92 -34.31
N ILE A 154 -33.06 16.68 -33.65
CA ILE A 154 -31.97 17.43 -34.29
C ILE A 154 -30.69 16.61 -34.07
N PRO A 155 -30.07 16.00 -35.11
CA PRO A 155 -28.94 15.09 -34.92
C PRO A 155 -27.78 15.73 -34.14
N ASN A 156 -27.43 16.98 -34.47
CA ASN A 156 -26.38 17.74 -33.79
C ASN A 156 -26.90 19.11 -33.35
N LEU A 157 -26.91 19.37 -32.05
CA LEU A 157 -27.42 20.61 -31.46
C LEU A 157 -26.32 21.29 -30.64
N PHE A 158 -26.08 22.56 -30.93
CA PHE A 158 -24.96 23.31 -30.38
C PHE A 158 -25.42 24.63 -29.77
N PHE A 159 -24.92 24.93 -28.58
CA PHE A 159 -25.14 26.18 -27.89
C PHE A 159 -23.79 26.83 -27.60
N TYR A 160 -23.66 28.13 -27.87
CA TYR A 160 -22.42 28.88 -27.69
C TYR A 160 -22.70 30.27 -27.10
N ALA A 161 -22.71 30.36 -25.77
CA ALA A 161 -22.84 31.61 -25.03
C ALA A 161 -21.45 32.28 -24.91
N ARG A 162 -21.28 33.43 -25.56
CA ARG A 162 -20.01 34.16 -25.68
C ARG A 162 -20.18 35.56 -25.12
N GLY A 163 -19.21 36.05 -24.37
CA GLY A 163 -19.27 37.36 -23.74
C GLY A 163 -18.75 37.33 -22.30
N ASP A 164 -18.59 38.52 -21.72
CA ASP A 164 -18.17 38.65 -20.33
C ASP A 164 -19.39 38.47 -19.41
N ASN A 165 -19.26 37.71 -18.33
CA ASN A 165 -20.34 37.43 -17.37
C ASN A 165 -21.62 36.84 -18.00
N VAL A 166 -21.48 36.01 -19.03
CA VAL A 166 -22.62 35.35 -19.68
C VAL A 166 -23.05 34.09 -18.95
N ALA A 167 -24.30 33.68 -19.17
CA ALA A 167 -24.82 32.41 -18.70
C ALA A 167 -25.45 31.62 -19.86
N LEU A 168 -25.31 30.30 -19.80
CA LEU A 168 -26.09 29.35 -20.59
C LEU A 168 -27.05 28.60 -19.66
N ASN A 169 -28.30 29.07 -19.59
CA ASN A 169 -29.34 28.46 -18.76
C ASN A 169 -30.33 27.72 -19.66
N LEU A 170 -30.31 26.40 -19.57
CA LEU A 170 -31.08 25.51 -20.44
C LEU A 170 -32.18 24.80 -19.66
N ALA A 171 -33.35 25.42 -19.56
CA ALA A 171 -34.57 24.80 -19.02
C ALA A 171 -35.42 24.10 -20.10
N SER A 172 -35.13 24.33 -21.38
CA SER A 172 -35.81 23.65 -22.50
C SER A 172 -35.40 22.18 -22.59
N PRO A 173 -36.35 21.22 -22.61
CA PRO A 173 -36.02 19.81 -22.80
C PRO A 173 -35.43 19.51 -24.18
N ILE A 174 -34.57 18.49 -24.27
CA ILE A 174 -33.93 18.02 -25.51
C ILE A 174 -34.12 16.51 -25.63
N SER A 175 -34.57 16.02 -26.79
CA SER A 175 -34.73 14.57 -27.05
C SER A 175 -34.49 14.19 -28.51
N GLY A 176 -33.97 12.99 -28.75
CA GLY A 176 -33.73 12.50 -30.12
C GLY A 176 -32.54 13.17 -30.82
N THR A 177 -31.65 13.79 -30.04
CA THR A 177 -30.39 14.38 -30.53
C THR A 177 -29.25 13.42 -30.24
N SER A 178 -28.39 13.14 -31.21
CA SER A 178 -27.20 12.32 -30.96
C SER A 178 -26.11 13.14 -30.26
N ASN A 179 -25.77 14.32 -30.77
CA ASN A 179 -24.68 15.12 -30.21
C ASN A 179 -25.20 16.45 -29.67
N LEU A 180 -25.03 16.69 -28.37
CA LEU A 180 -25.28 17.97 -27.73
C LEU A 180 -23.97 18.58 -27.24
N LEU A 181 -23.68 19.81 -27.67
CA LEU A 181 -22.57 20.62 -27.15
C LEU A 181 -23.09 21.92 -26.56
N LEU A 182 -22.71 22.16 -25.32
CA LEU A 182 -22.99 23.35 -24.55
C LEU A 182 -21.66 24.07 -24.31
N ASN A 183 -21.49 25.26 -24.87
CA ASN A 183 -20.33 26.10 -24.63
C ASN A 183 -20.76 27.41 -23.96
N SER A 184 -20.08 27.79 -22.88
CA SER A 184 -20.31 29.07 -22.20
C SER A 184 -19.00 29.71 -21.77
N GLU A 185 -18.76 30.96 -22.16
CA GLU A 185 -17.62 31.73 -21.65
C GLU A 185 -17.78 32.11 -20.17
N GLY A 186 -19.01 32.03 -19.64
CA GLY A 186 -19.31 32.16 -18.22
C GLY A 186 -19.93 30.89 -17.65
N THR A 187 -21.05 31.00 -16.92
CA THR A 187 -21.65 29.87 -16.21
C THR A 187 -22.59 29.05 -17.11
N MET A 188 -22.89 27.83 -16.67
CA MET A 188 -23.83 26.92 -17.32
C MET A 188 -24.74 26.24 -16.29
N GLN A 189 -26.03 26.11 -16.59
CA GLN A 189 -26.99 25.36 -15.79
C GLN A 189 -28.00 24.62 -16.67
N VAL A 190 -28.25 23.34 -16.37
CA VAL A 190 -29.20 22.48 -17.09
C VAL A 190 -30.43 22.18 -16.23
N ASN A 191 -31.56 22.79 -16.56
CA ASN A 191 -32.81 22.66 -15.81
C ASN A 191 -33.87 21.82 -16.54
N GLY A 192 -33.72 21.63 -17.85
CA GLY A 192 -34.58 20.78 -18.69
C GLY A 192 -34.07 19.35 -18.77
N ASN A 193 -34.97 18.39 -18.99
CA ASN A 193 -34.58 17.00 -19.21
C ASN A 193 -33.91 16.84 -20.58
N ILE A 194 -32.83 16.08 -20.62
CA ILE A 194 -32.02 15.86 -21.82
C ILE A 194 -31.89 14.35 -22.06
N THR A 195 -32.22 13.91 -23.27
CA THR A 195 -31.99 12.53 -23.73
C THR A 195 -31.19 12.57 -25.03
N VAL A 196 -29.90 12.22 -24.94
CA VAL A 196 -28.95 12.28 -26.05
C VAL A 196 -28.02 11.08 -26.07
N ASP A 197 -27.26 10.90 -27.15
CA ASP A 197 -26.14 9.94 -27.14
C ASP A 197 -24.92 10.52 -26.42
N ASN A 198 -24.49 11.72 -26.82
CA ASN A 198 -23.28 12.38 -26.34
C ASN A 198 -23.62 13.77 -25.77
N PHE A 199 -23.39 13.95 -24.47
CA PHE A 199 -23.54 15.22 -23.75
C PHE A 199 -22.17 15.84 -23.51
N ASN A 200 -21.89 17.00 -24.12
CA ASN A 200 -20.63 17.72 -23.95
C ASN A 200 -20.91 19.13 -23.42
N ALA A 201 -20.31 19.47 -22.28
CA ALA A 201 -20.34 20.80 -21.72
C ALA A 201 -18.91 21.36 -21.58
N PHE A 202 -18.68 22.58 -22.05
CA PHE A 202 -17.44 23.30 -21.93
C PHE A 202 -17.70 24.73 -21.44
N SER A 203 -17.20 25.06 -20.27
CA SER A 203 -17.42 26.34 -19.60
C SER A 203 -16.10 26.96 -19.17
N ASN A 204 -15.99 28.29 -19.26
CA ASN A 204 -14.90 29.03 -18.63
C ASN A 204 -15.30 29.59 -17.25
N GLY A 205 -16.59 29.62 -16.91
CA GLY A 205 -17.09 29.75 -15.54
C GLY A 205 -17.58 28.42 -14.98
N ASP A 206 -18.48 28.45 -14.01
CA ASP A 206 -18.97 27.25 -13.33
C ASP A 206 -19.98 26.43 -14.16
N PHE A 207 -19.92 25.11 -14.02
CA PHE A 207 -21.04 24.22 -14.32
C PHE A 207 -21.86 24.02 -13.02
N GLN A 208 -23.01 24.67 -12.95
CA GLN A 208 -23.84 24.74 -11.76
C GLN A 208 -24.80 23.56 -11.64
N GLN A 209 -25.21 23.24 -10.41
CA GLN A 209 -26.23 22.22 -10.17
C GLN A 209 -27.53 22.63 -10.86
N GLY A 210 -28.06 21.71 -11.68
CA GLY A 210 -29.29 21.89 -12.43
C GLY A 210 -30.44 21.01 -11.93
N SER A 211 -31.68 21.37 -12.29
CA SER A 211 -32.85 20.57 -11.92
C SER A 211 -33.16 19.40 -12.86
N GLY A 212 -32.68 19.48 -14.11
CA GLY A 212 -33.01 18.55 -15.19
C GLY A 212 -32.31 17.21 -15.09
N ILE A 213 -32.92 16.15 -15.63
CA ILE A 213 -32.30 14.82 -15.73
C ILE A 213 -31.65 14.67 -17.11
N VAL A 214 -30.36 14.38 -17.12
CA VAL A 214 -29.55 14.06 -18.30
C VAL A 214 -29.41 12.55 -18.44
N THR A 215 -29.97 12.01 -19.51
CA THR A 215 -29.79 10.63 -19.97
C THR A 215 -28.89 10.66 -21.20
N ALA A 216 -27.61 10.30 -21.03
CA ALA A 216 -26.64 10.25 -22.10
C ALA A 216 -25.71 9.04 -21.97
N ARG A 217 -25.27 8.50 -23.11
CA ARG A 217 -24.27 7.43 -23.13
C ARG A 217 -22.92 7.97 -22.67
N ASP A 218 -22.47 9.03 -23.30
CA ASP A 218 -21.19 9.67 -22.96
C ASP A 218 -21.44 11.07 -22.42
N VAL A 219 -20.88 11.37 -21.25
CA VAL A 219 -21.01 12.65 -20.54
C VAL A 219 -19.62 13.23 -20.35
N THR A 220 -19.38 14.41 -20.92
CA THR A 220 -18.15 15.17 -20.72
C THR A 220 -18.49 16.56 -20.23
N ILE A 221 -17.94 16.96 -19.08
CA ILE A 221 -18.12 18.30 -18.51
C ILE A 221 -16.73 18.87 -18.24
N ASN A 222 -16.44 20.03 -18.84
CA ASN A 222 -15.21 20.78 -18.63
C ASN A 222 -15.55 22.18 -18.11
N SER A 223 -15.05 22.54 -16.94
CA SER A 223 -15.03 23.90 -16.42
C SER A 223 -13.59 24.35 -16.27
N ILE A 224 -13.06 25.02 -17.31
CA ILE A 224 -11.62 25.35 -17.40
C ILE A 224 -11.21 26.58 -16.59
N GLY A 225 -12.17 27.35 -16.07
CA GLY A 225 -11.92 28.52 -15.23
C GLY A 225 -12.79 28.57 -13.97
N GLY A 226 -13.57 27.52 -13.69
CA GLY A 226 -14.50 27.48 -12.56
C GLY A 226 -14.64 26.09 -11.94
N ASN A 227 -15.80 25.89 -11.31
CA ASN A 227 -16.17 24.70 -10.55
C ASN A 227 -17.18 23.84 -11.30
N VAL A 228 -17.30 22.57 -10.90
CA VAL A 228 -18.36 21.66 -11.37
C VAL A 228 -19.15 21.16 -10.16
N ALA A 229 -20.46 21.36 -10.18
CA ALA A 229 -21.39 20.72 -9.26
C ALA A 229 -22.10 19.56 -9.98
N PHE A 230 -21.73 18.33 -9.63
CA PHE A 230 -22.20 17.11 -10.26
C PHE A 230 -23.12 16.31 -9.32
N ASP A 231 -24.42 16.38 -9.55
CA ASP A 231 -25.42 15.62 -8.81
C ASP A 231 -25.72 14.29 -9.50
N LEU A 232 -25.34 13.17 -8.87
CA LEU A 232 -25.49 11.84 -9.43
C LEU A 232 -26.95 11.50 -9.77
N SER A 233 -27.94 12.09 -9.07
CA SER A 233 -29.36 11.89 -9.37
C SER A 233 -29.81 12.55 -10.69
N LYS A 234 -29.02 13.51 -11.18
CA LYS A 234 -29.30 14.28 -12.40
C LYS A 234 -28.65 13.68 -13.64
N PHE A 235 -27.78 12.68 -13.48
CA PHE A 235 -27.12 12.00 -14.58
C PHE A 235 -27.46 10.51 -14.54
N ALA A 236 -28.57 10.16 -15.20
CA ALA A 236 -29.16 8.83 -15.12
C ALA A 236 -28.25 7.73 -15.68
N ASN A 237 -28.29 6.55 -15.07
CA ASN A 237 -27.71 5.33 -15.64
C ASN A 237 -28.50 4.89 -16.88
N LEU A 238 -27.80 4.34 -17.88
CA LEU A 238 -28.44 3.80 -19.08
C LEU A 238 -29.10 2.44 -18.80
N ALA A 239 -30.24 2.19 -19.43
CA ALA A 239 -30.86 0.87 -19.48
C ALA A 239 -29.91 -0.11 -20.20
N GLY A 240 -29.40 -1.11 -19.48
CA GLY A 240 -28.40 -2.07 -19.99
C GLY A 240 -26.94 -1.72 -19.68
N GLY A 241 -26.67 -0.55 -19.09
CA GLY A 241 -25.31 -0.10 -18.72
C GLY A 241 -24.46 0.41 -19.89
N GLY A 242 -23.20 0.72 -19.59
CA GLY A 242 -22.21 1.22 -20.53
C GLY A 242 -22.01 2.75 -20.51
N GLY A 243 -21.17 3.24 -21.42
CA GLY A 243 -20.88 4.66 -21.59
C GLY A 243 -19.92 5.23 -20.54
N THR A 244 -19.55 6.50 -20.70
CA THR A 244 -18.49 7.14 -19.92
C THR A 244 -18.94 8.43 -19.25
N ILE A 245 -18.30 8.77 -18.11
CA ILE A 245 -18.40 10.08 -17.48
C ILE A 245 -17.00 10.66 -17.33
N THR A 246 -16.80 11.88 -17.83
CA THR A 246 -15.56 12.65 -17.69
C THR A 246 -15.86 14.04 -17.15
N LEU A 247 -15.26 14.37 -15.99
CA LEU A 247 -15.50 15.61 -15.26
C LEU A 247 -14.18 16.34 -15.04
N ASN A 248 -14.04 17.55 -15.58
CA ASN A 248 -12.85 18.36 -15.39
C ASN A 248 -13.23 19.73 -14.82
N ALA A 249 -12.64 20.12 -13.69
CA ALA A 249 -12.85 21.43 -13.06
C ALA A 249 -11.49 22.07 -12.76
N ASN A 250 -11.30 23.35 -13.07
CA ASN A 250 -10.08 24.04 -12.65
C ASN A 250 -10.07 24.26 -11.12
N GLY A 251 -11.22 24.65 -10.57
CA GLY A 251 -11.44 24.79 -9.13
C GLY A 251 -11.87 23.47 -8.48
N SER A 252 -13.06 23.47 -7.90
CA SER A 252 -13.63 22.32 -7.19
C SER A 252 -14.58 21.52 -8.08
N LEU A 253 -14.51 20.19 -7.96
CA LEU A 253 -15.55 19.26 -8.37
C LEU A 253 -16.32 18.80 -7.12
N THR A 254 -17.54 19.29 -6.95
CA THR A 254 -18.45 18.81 -5.91
C THR A 254 -19.32 17.70 -6.48
N ILE A 255 -19.16 16.49 -5.97
CA ILE A 255 -20.02 15.34 -6.27
C ILE A 255 -21.09 15.28 -5.18
N ILE A 256 -22.36 15.38 -5.58
CA ILE A 256 -23.51 15.23 -4.69
C ILE A 256 -24.03 13.80 -4.85
N PRO A 257 -23.76 12.93 -3.88
CA PRO A 257 -24.16 11.54 -3.95
C PRO A 257 -25.66 11.37 -3.73
N ASN A 258 -26.28 10.51 -4.54
CA ASN A 258 -27.70 10.17 -4.43
C ASN A 258 -27.92 8.72 -4.89
N GLY A 259 -28.77 8.00 -4.15
CA GLY A 259 -29.15 6.61 -4.46
C GLY A 259 -28.19 5.55 -3.91
N SER A 260 -28.66 4.30 -3.85
CA SER A 260 -27.87 3.13 -3.41
C SER A 260 -27.56 2.17 -4.56
N ASP A 261 -28.09 2.43 -5.75
CA ASP A 261 -27.97 1.52 -6.88
C ASP A 261 -26.55 1.57 -7.46
N PRO A 262 -25.94 0.42 -7.79
CA PRO A 262 -24.64 0.39 -8.43
C PRO A 262 -24.63 1.20 -9.72
N ILE A 263 -23.55 1.94 -9.93
CA ILE A 263 -23.32 2.66 -11.18
C ILE A 263 -23.09 1.64 -12.29
N THR A 264 -23.72 1.86 -13.43
CA THR A 264 -23.64 0.96 -14.61
C THR A 264 -22.78 1.54 -15.73
N ARG A 265 -22.08 2.65 -15.47
CA ARG A 265 -21.13 3.28 -16.39
C ARG A 265 -19.91 2.39 -16.58
N THR A 266 -19.36 2.37 -17.80
CA THR A 266 -18.10 1.65 -18.09
C THR A 266 -16.94 2.27 -17.34
N SER A 267 -16.85 3.60 -17.31
CA SER A 267 -15.80 4.30 -16.57
C SER A 267 -16.23 5.69 -16.10
N ILE A 268 -15.56 6.15 -15.05
CA ILE A 268 -15.70 7.50 -14.51
C ILE A 268 -14.31 8.07 -14.31
N THR A 269 -14.05 9.21 -14.93
CA THR A 269 -12.81 9.98 -14.78
C THR A 269 -13.11 11.38 -14.28
N ALA A 270 -12.32 11.83 -13.31
CA ALA A 270 -12.42 13.18 -12.78
C ALA A 270 -11.05 13.81 -12.55
N ASP A 271 -10.91 15.08 -12.92
CA ASP A 271 -9.74 15.92 -12.66
C ASP A 271 -10.21 17.27 -12.08
N ALA A 272 -9.72 17.64 -10.89
CA ALA A 272 -10.04 18.93 -10.29
C ALA A 272 -8.95 19.47 -9.37
N GLY A 273 -8.96 20.78 -9.08
CA GLY A 273 -8.14 21.34 -7.99
C GLY A 273 -8.51 20.79 -6.61
N THR A 274 -9.79 20.45 -6.41
CA THR A 274 -10.33 19.73 -5.24
C THR A 274 -11.47 18.83 -5.70
N ILE A 275 -11.53 17.60 -5.20
CA ILE A 275 -12.70 16.72 -5.39
C ILE A 275 -13.39 16.56 -4.05
N ASP A 276 -14.63 17.02 -3.94
CA ASP A 276 -15.41 17.02 -2.72
C ASP A 276 -16.69 16.18 -2.88
N PHE A 277 -16.80 15.10 -2.12
CA PHE A 277 -18.02 14.31 -1.99
C PHE A 277 -18.87 14.88 -0.87
N ASN A 278 -19.85 15.70 -1.25
CA ASN A 278 -20.76 16.37 -0.32
C ASN A 278 -21.84 15.41 0.20
N SER A 279 -21.45 14.48 1.05
CA SER A 279 -22.33 13.53 1.73
C SER A 279 -22.39 13.81 3.23
N SER A 280 -23.58 14.03 3.78
CA SER A 280 -23.79 14.17 5.23
C SER A 280 -23.89 12.85 5.99
N SER A 281 -23.98 11.73 5.28
CA SER A 281 -24.09 10.37 5.82
C SER A 281 -23.25 9.40 5.00
N LEU A 282 -23.04 8.19 5.52
CA LEU A 282 -22.35 7.14 4.76
C LEU A 282 -23.04 6.94 3.40
N PHE A 283 -22.24 6.98 2.33
CA PHE A 283 -22.66 6.75 0.97
C PHE A 283 -21.78 5.67 0.35
N HIS A 284 -22.41 4.67 -0.27
CA HIS A 284 -21.70 3.59 -0.96
C HIS A 284 -21.55 3.97 -2.43
N PHE A 285 -20.38 4.46 -2.81
CA PHE A 285 -20.05 4.68 -4.22
C PHE A 285 -19.71 3.33 -4.86
N ASN A 286 -20.76 2.62 -5.30
CA ASN A 286 -20.63 1.29 -5.86
C ASN A 286 -20.47 1.34 -7.39
N PHE A 287 -19.26 1.07 -7.85
CA PHE A 287 -18.87 0.97 -9.26
C PHE A 287 -18.45 -0.47 -9.62
N SER A 288 -19.02 -1.47 -8.94
CA SER A 288 -18.70 -2.89 -9.19
C SER A 288 -18.96 -3.36 -10.63
N ASN A 289 -19.79 -2.63 -11.39
CA ASN A 289 -20.08 -2.90 -12.81
C ASN A 289 -19.25 -2.03 -13.77
N SER A 290 -18.34 -1.19 -13.26
CA SER A 290 -17.44 -0.37 -14.06
C SER A 290 -16.11 -1.10 -14.29
N ASP A 291 -15.45 -0.77 -15.39
CA ASP A 291 -14.10 -1.25 -15.69
C ASP A 291 -13.08 -0.58 -14.76
N PHE A 292 -13.24 0.73 -14.51
CA PHE A 292 -12.40 1.50 -13.58
C PHE A 292 -13.06 2.83 -13.17
N VAL A 293 -12.57 3.39 -12.05
CA VAL A 293 -12.84 4.76 -11.61
C VAL A 293 -11.50 5.44 -11.35
N SER A 294 -11.29 6.64 -11.88
CA SER A 294 -10.07 7.43 -11.67
C SER A 294 -10.39 8.85 -11.27
N LEU A 295 -9.98 9.24 -10.07
CA LEU A 295 -10.15 10.58 -9.50
C LEU A 295 -8.77 11.19 -9.25
N SER A 296 -8.51 12.36 -9.84
CA SER A 296 -7.26 13.10 -9.69
C SER A 296 -7.55 14.49 -9.12
N ALA A 297 -6.96 14.83 -7.99
CA ALA A 297 -7.11 16.14 -7.35
C ALA A 297 -5.78 16.90 -7.26
N GLY A 298 -5.82 18.22 -7.39
CA GLY A 298 -4.71 19.10 -7.07
C GLY A 298 -4.48 19.24 -5.55
N ALA A 299 -3.85 20.35 -5.16
CA ALA A 299 -3.44 20.60 -3.78
C ALA A 299 -4.59 20.69 -2.76
N GLY A 300 -5.85 20.85 -3.21
CA GLY A 300 -7.01 20.86 -2.33
C GLY A 300 -7.49 19.47 -1.89
N GLY A 301 -6.94 18.40 -2.46
CA GLY A 301 -7.19 17.06 -1.95
C GLY A 301 -8.45 16.39 -2.52
N ILE A 302 -8.64 15.14 -2.09
CA ILE A 302 -9.90 14.41 -2.23
C ILE A 302 -10.58 14.38 -0.86
N GLN A 303 -11.79 14.92 -0.77
CA GLN A 303 -12.59 15.01 0.44
C GLN A 303 -13.78 14.05 0.32
N ALA A 304 -13.66 12.86 0.89
CA ALA A 304 -14.68 11.82 0.85
C ALA A 304 -14.90 11.12 2.22
N PRO A 305 -14.96 11.85 3.35
CA PRO A 305 -14.92 11.27 4.70
C PRO A 305 -16.13 10.38 5.05
N ASN A 306 -17.19 10.43 4.23
CA ASN A 306 -18.42 9.64 4.39
C ASN A 306 -18.68 8.73 3.17
N VAL A 307 -17.66 8.40 2.38
CA VAL A 307 -17.81 7.60 1.17
C VAL A 307 -17.07 6.28 1.27
N GLU A 308 -17.81 5.18 1.12
CA GLU A 308 -17.25 3.84 0.88
C GLU A 308 -17.13 3.62 -0.63
N PHE A 309 -15.91 3.35 -1.12
CA PHE A 309 -15.67 3.02 -2.52
C PHE A 309 -15.72 1.51 -2.73
N ILE A 310 -16.66 1.03 -3.56
CA ILE A 310 -16.90 -0.41 -3.77
C ILE A 310 -16.78 -0.75 -5.27
N GLY A 311 -15.74 -1.50 -5.65
CA GLY A 311 -15.57 -1.99 -7.01
C GLY A 311 -14.13 -2.34 -7.38
N PRO A 312 -13.85 -2.63 -8.66
CA PRO A 312 -12.50 -2.92 -9.14
C PRO A 312 -11.76 -1.69 -9.70
N ASN A 313 -10.43 -1.72 -9.71
CA ASN A 313 -9.56 -0.76 -10.41
C ASN A 313 -9.81 0.72 -10.02
N LEU A 314 -9.97 1.00 -8.72
CA LEU A 314 -10.05 2.37 -8.20
C LEU A 314 -8.69 3.06 -8.27
N THR A 315 -8.63 4.25 -8.85
CA THR A 315 -7.47 5.14 -8.77
C THR A 315 -7.86 6.45 -8.08
N LEU A 316 -7.25 6.73 -6.94
CA LEU A 316 -7.31 8.01 -6.24
C LEU A 316 -5.91 8.63 -6.26
N ARG A 317 -5.76 9.79 -6.89
CA ARG A 317 -4.52 10.56 -6.93
C ARG A 317 -4.73 11.96 -6.39
N SER A 318 -3.83 12.44 -5.55
CA SER A 318 -3.89 13.82 -5.08
C SER A 318 -2.53 14.48 -4.85
N ASP A 319 -2.41 15.75 -5.25
CA ASP A 319 -1.29 16.60 -4.83
C ASP A 319 -1.42 17.08 -3.36
N GLY A 320 -2.61 16.93 -2.75
CA GLY A 320 -2.90 17.22 -1.35
C GLY A 320 -3.22 15.96 -0.56
N ASP A 321 -4.07 16.11 0.46
CA ASP A 321 -4.53 15.00 1.30
C ASP A 321 -5.69 14.21 0.64
N ILE A 322 -5.81 12.93 0.97
CA ILE A 322 -6.97 12.11 0.65
C ILE A 322 -7.68 11.73 1.95
N ASN A 323 -8.91 12.21 2.12
CA ASN A 323 -9.80 11.82 3.22
C ASN A 323 -10.88 10.89 2.67
N LEU A 324 -11.04 9.69 3.22
CA LEU A 324 -12.04 8.73 2.79
C LEU A 324 -12.75 8.07 3.98
N PHE A 325 -13.88 7.40 3.75
CA PHE A 325 -14.47 6.54 4.78
C PHE A 325 -13.85 5.14 4.72
N ASP A 326 -14.08 4.40 3.64
CA ASP A 326 -13.62 3.01 3.48
C ASP A 326 -13.39 2.69 1.98
N THR A 327 -12.50 1.74 1.67
CA THR A 327 -12.42 1.13 0.34
C THR A 327 -12.57 -0.39 0.40
N ARG A 328 -13.56 -0.91 -0.34
CA ARG A 328 -13.83 -2.34 -0.48
C ARG A 328 -13.60 -2.79 -1.92
N LEU A 329 -12.39 -3.23 -2.19
CA LEU A 329 -11.97 -3.60 -3.56
C LEU A 329 -11.97 -5.12 -3.73
N LEU A 330 -12.55 -5.60 -4.83
CA LEU A 330 -12.66 -7.04 -5.08
C LEU A 330 -11.29 -7.66 -5.38
N SER A 331 -10.98 -8.78 -4.70
CA SER A 331 -9.88 -9.66 -5.07
C SER A 331 -10.20 -10.35 -6.39
N VAL A 332 -9.32 -10.20 -7.39
CA VAL A 332 -9.52 -10.81 -8.70
C VAL A 332 -9.21 -12.30 -8.62
N ARG A 333 -10.22 -13.15 -8.89
CA ARG A 333 -10.15 -14.61 -9.15
C ARG A 333 -8.88 -15.30 -8.62
N GLY A 334 -8.86 -15.61 -7.32
CA GLY A 334 -7.86 -16.52 -6.74
C GLY A 334 -6.42 -15.98 -6.68
N GLN A 335 -6.19 -14.68 -6.93
CA GLN A 335 -4.91 -14.02 -6.68
C GLN A 335 -5.06 -12.99 -5.54
N PRO A 336 -4.13 -12.92 -4.58
CA PRO A 336 -4.26 -12.09 -3.40
C PRO A 336 -3.87 -10.62 -3.65
N ILE A 337 -3.99 -10.14 -4.90
CA ILE A 337 -3.65 -8.77 -5.31
C ILE A 337 -4.96 -8.02 -5.52
N PHE A 338 -5.18 -7.00 -4.69
CA PHE A 338 -6.20 -6.00 -4.97
C PHE A 338 -5.88 -5.30 -6.29
N SER A 339 -6.92 -4.80 -6.93
CA SER A 339 -6.78 -3.80 -7.99
C SER A 339 -6.79 -2.41 -7.36
N GLY A 340 -6.18 -1.43 -8.02
CA GLY A 340 -6.28 -0.02 -7.63
C GLY A 340 -5.00 0.62 -7.07
N LEU A 341 -5.06 1.94 -6.95
CA LEU A 341 -3.99 2.84 -6.53
C LEU A 341 -4.60 3.95 -5.68
N ILE A 342 -4.06 4.20 -4.49
CA ILE A 342 -4.36 5.37 -3.69
C ILE A 342 -3.02 6.06 -3.41
N ASP A 343 -2.85 7.26 -3.93
CA ASP A 343 -1.58 7.98 -4.00
C ASP A 343 -1.78 9.46 -3.69
N ALA A 344 -1.21 9.92 -2.57
CA ALA A 344 -1.29 11.30 -2.11
C ALA A 344 0.11 11.88 -1.91
N ASN A 345 0.38 13.07 -2.44
CA ASN A 345 1.57 13.85 -2.04
C ASN A 345 1.43 14.35 -0.58
N GLY A 346 0.20 14.54 -0.10
CA GLY A 346 -0.12 14.80 1.30
C GLY A 346 -0.28 13.51 2.11
N SER A 347 -1.20 13.54 3.08
CA SER A 347 -1.55 12.42 3.94
C SER A 347 -2.81 11.69 3.46
N ILE A 348 -2.99 10.45 3.90
CA ILE A 348 -4.20 9.65 3.66
C ILE A 348 -4.86 9.35 5.00
N PHE A 349 -6.12 9.74 5.15
CA PHE A 349 -6.93 9.49 6.33
C PHE A 349 -8.19 8.70 5.97
N ALA A 350 -8.43 7.61 6.69
CA ALA A 350 -9.61 6.78 6.57
C ALA A 350 -10.28 6.54 7.92
N ASN A 351 -11.62 6.52 7.93
CA ASN A 351 -12.41 6.21 9.13
C ASN A 351 -12.68 4.71 9.31
N GLY A 352 -12.76 3.96 8.21
CA GLY A 352 -13.04 2.52 8.10
C GLY A 352 -11.80 1.74 7.70
N ASP A 353 -11.92 0.81 6.76
CA ASP A 353 -10.81 0.03 6.21
C ASP A 353 -10.26 0.66 4.91
N ILE A 354 -8.99 0.42 4.60
CA ILE A 354 -8.39 0.70 3.28
C ILE A 354 -7.97 -0.62 2.62
N GLN A 355 -8.58 -0.94 1.48
CA GLN A 355 -8.14 -2.01 0.57
C GLN A 355 -7.66 -1.42 -0.76
N THR A 356 -6.43 -1.72 -1.19
CA THR A 356 -5.87 -1.26 -2.47
C THR A 356 -4.66 -2.09 -2.90
N ALA A 357 -4.23 -2.03 -4.16
CA ALA A 357 -2.96 -2.67 -4.55
C ALA A 357 -1.77 -1.85 -4.02
N VAL A 358 -1.79 -0.54 -4.24
CA VAL A 358 -0.72 0.37 -3.85
C VAL A 358 -1.32 1.51 -3.03
N LEU A 359 -0.73 1.75 -1.86
CA LEU A 359 -1.08 2.82 -0.94
C LEU A 359 0.16 3.67 -0.67
N THR A 360 0.15 4.93 -1.12
CA THR A 360 1.30 5.83 -0.98
C THR A 360 0.87 7.20 -0.47
N ALA A 361 1.54 7.70 0.55
CA ALA A 361 1.39 9.06 1.07
C ALA A 361 2.75 9.75 1.21
N GLY A 362 2.87 11.01 0.84
CA GLY A 362 4.02 11.84 1.18
C GLY A 362 4.05 12.22 2.67
N GLY A 363 2.89 12.29 3.30
CA GLY A 363 2.69 12.49 4.74
C GLY A 363 2.35 11.20 5.49
N ASP A 364 1.36 11.29 6.39
CA ASP A 364 0.90 10.16 7.20
C ASP A 364 -0.10 9.28 6.44
N ILE A 365 -0.17 8.00 6.78
CA ILE A 365 -1.29 7.11 6.48
C ILE A 365 -1.92 6.73 7.82
N SER A 366 -3.19 7.11 8.03
CA SER A 366 -3.93 6.77 9.23
C SER A 366 -5.30 6.20 8.89
N ASP A 367 -5.64 5.09 9.52
CA ASP A 367 -6.86 4.34 9.29
C ASP A 367 -7.51 3.93 10.61
N GLY A 368 -8.85 3.93 10.67
CA GLY A 368 -9.62 3.56 11.86
C GLY A 368 -9.75 2.05 12.07
N GLY A 369 -9.53 1.25 11.02
CA GLY A 369 -9.74 -0.19 10.98
C GLY A 369 -8.52 -0.94 10.42
N LEU A 370 -8.70 -1.60 9.29
CA LEU A 370 -7.69 -2.39 8.60
C LEU A 370 -7.11 -1.66 7.39
N ILE A 371 -5.77 -1.52 7.36
CA ILE A 371 -5.05 -1.29 6.11
C ILE A 371 -4.67 -2.64 5.50
N PHE A 372 -5.15 -2.90 4.29
CA PHE A 372 -4.81 -4.10 3.53
C PHE A 372 -4.40 -3.75 2.10
N ALA A 373 -3.10 -3.75 1.83
CA ALA A 373 -2.56 -3.49 0.50
C ALA A 373 -1.48 -4.49 0.04
N ARG A 374 -0.94 -4.35 -1.17
CA ARG A 374 0.31 -5.04 -1.55
C ARG A 374 1.52 -4.25 -1.10
N GLU A 375 1.54 -2.95 -1.39
CA GLU A 375 2.64 -2.05 -1.05
C GLU A 375 2.10 -0.83 -0.29
N ILE A 376 2.74 -0.49 0.82
CA ILE A 376 2.34 0.61 1.70
C ILE A 376 3.56 1.48 1.94
N SER A 377 3.48 2.76 1.59
CA SER A 377 4.56 3.73 1.80
C SER A 377 4.04 5.06 2.33
N ALA A 378 4.59 5.53 3.44
CA ALA A 378 4.33 6.86 4.00
C ALA A 378 5.65 7.63 4.17
N GLY A 379 5.69 8.91 3.81
CA GLY A 379 6.79 9.78 4.21
C GLY A 379 6.78 10.10 5.71
N GLY A 380 5.59 10.08 6.33
CA GLY A 380 5.36 10.19 7.76
C GLY A 380 5.10 8.82 8.42
N ASN A 381 4.08 8.76 9.27
CA ASN A 381 3.68 7.61 10.06
C ASN A 381 2.69 6.70 9.29
N ILE A 382 2.65 5.41 9.65
CA ILE A 382 1.57 4.49 9.30
C ILE A 382 0.88 4.06 10.59
N SER A 383 -0.44 4.27 10.69
CA SER A 383 -1.23 3.87 11.86
C SER A 383 -2.56 3.23 11.46
N ALA A 384 -2.89 2.08 12.04
CA ALA A 384 -4.20 1.44 11.89
C ALA A 384 -4.50 0.51 13.07
N HIS A 385 -5.70 -0.08 13.14
CA HIS A 385 -5.95 -1.16 14.08
C HIS A 385 -5.15 -2.42 13.72
N GLN A 386 -5.14 -2.77 12.43
CA GLN A 386 -4.38 -3.87 11.84
C GLN A 386 -3.77 -3.41 10.51
N ILE A 387 -2.55 -3.87 10.20
CA ILE A 387 -1.89 -3.53 8.94
C ILE A 387 -1.42 -4.80 8.25
N ILE A 388 -1.82 -5.01 7.00
CA ILE A 388 -1.48 -6.19 6.21
C ILE A 388 -0.92 -5.73 4.86
N ALA A 389 0.30 -6.14 4.53
CA ALA A 389 0.84 -6.07 3.18
C ALA A 389 0.95 -7.49 2.57
N VAL A 390 0.36 -7.73 1.40
CA VAL A 390 0.49 -9.01 0.67
C VAL A 390 1.38 -8.87 -0.56
N GLY A 391 2.55 -9.50 -0.54
CA GLY A 391 3.47 -9.58 -1.69
C GLY A 391 4.30 -8.32 -1.92
N GLY A 392 4.29 -7.36 -1.00
CA GLY A 392 5.11 -6.15 -1.05
C GLY A 392 5.62 -5.71 0.33
N SER A 393 6.18 -4.51 0.39
CA SER A 393 6.84 -3.94 1.58
C SER A 393 5.97 -2.90 2.28
N MET A 394 6.33 -2.60 3.53
CA MET A 394 5.78 -1.51 4.32
C MET A 394 6.90 -0.56 4.73
N ASN A 395 6.81 0.70 4.35
CA ASN A 395 7.84 1.71 4.60
C ASN A 395 7.23 2.99 5.17
N ALA A 396 7.71 3.44 6.31
CA ALA A 396 7.35 4.72 6.91
C ALA A 396 8.63 5.54 7.18
N GLY A 397 8.64 6.81 6.79
CA GLY A 397 9.68 7.74 7.22
C GLY A 397 9.61 8.06 8.72
N GLY A 398 8.43 7.92 9.32
CA GLY A 398 8.17 8.02 10.76
C GLY A 398 7.89 6.66 11.41
N ASN A 399 6.89 6.63 12.29
CA ASN A 399 6.53 5.44 13.06
C ASN A 399 5.62 4.51 12.27
N ILE A 400 5.66 3.21 12.60
CA ILE A 400 4.61 2.27 12.20
C ILE A 400 3.94 1.76 13.47
N SER A 401 2.62 1.91 13.56
CA SER A 401 1.84 1.51 14.73
C SER A 401 0.59 0.73 14.34
N SER A 402 0.42 -0.45 14.92
CA SER A 402 -0.88 -1.10 14.97
C SER A 402 -1.53 -0.91 16.33
N GLY A 403 -2.87 -0.89 16.37
CA GLY A 403 -3.65 -0.93 17.60
C GLY A 403 -3.51 -2.27 18.31
N SER A 404 -4.62 -2.95 18.63
CA SER A 404 -4.55 -4.32 19.17
C SER A 404 -4.35 -5.39 18.09
N GLY A 405 -4.47 -5.03 16.81
CA GLY A 405 -4.25 -5.93 15.69
C GLY A 405 -2.77 -6.10 15.35
N PRO A 406 -2.41 -7.12 14.55
CA PRO A 406 -1.05 -7.36 14.13
C PRO A 406 -0.58 -6.44 13.00
N ILE A 407 0.73 -6.46 12.77
CA ILE A 407 1.37 -6.04 11.51
C ILE A 407 1.76 -7.30 10.74
N GLU A 408 1.25 -7.48 9.53
CA GLU A 408 1.43 -8.69 8.74
C GLU A 408 2.09 -8.43 7.38
N LEU A 409 3.13 -9.20 7.06
CA LEU A 409 3.74 -9.26 5.73
C LEU A 409 3.52 -10.66 5.12
N ARG A 410 2.55 -10.77 4.21
CA ARG A 410 2.11 -12.05 3.63
C ARG A 410 2.76 -12.26 2.26
N SER A 411 3.15 -13.48 1.93
CA SER A 411 3.63 -13.79 0.58
C SER A 411 2.47 -13.78 -0.43
N GLY A 412 2.62 -13.09 -1.57
CA GLY A 412 1.65 -13.13 -2.67
C GLY A 412 2.18 -14.01 -3.82
N GLY A 413 1.42 -15.02 -4.25
CA GLY A 413 1.68 -15.74 -5.51
C GLY A 413 3.07 -16.39 -5.67
N GLY A 414 3.75 -16.76 -4.58
CA GLY A 414 5.11 -17.32 -4.61
C GLY A 414 6.25 -16.30 -4.57
N ALA A 415 5.96 -15.00 -4.48
CA ALA A 415 6.96 -13.97 -4.23
C ALA A 415 7.34 -13.91 -2.73
N PRO A 416 8.61 -13.64 -2.38
CA PRO A 416 9.00 -13.36 -1.00
C PRO A 416 8.23 -12.14 -0.49
N SER A 417 7.72 -12.16 0.74
CA SER A 417 7.16 -10.94 1.33
C SER A 417 8.22 -9.85 1.53
N GLY A 418 7.77 -8.59 1.55
CA GLY A 418 8.65 -7.44 1.51
C GLY A 418 9.38 -7.14 2.82
N ASN A 419 9.93 -5.94 2.92
CA ASN A 419 10.58 -5.44 4.12
C ASN A 419 9.61 -4.62 4.97
N LEU A 420 9.92 -4.51 6.26
CA LEU A 420 9.26 -3.60 7.18
C LEU A 420 10.29 -2.56 7.65
N THR A 421 10.07 -1.29 7.29
CA THR A 421 10.96 -0.20 7.65
C THR A 421 10.19 0.92 8.33
N ALA A 422 10.56 1.24 9.56
CA ALA A 422 10.10 2.43 10.28
C ALA A 422 11.31 3.34 10.54
N GLY A 423 11.26 4.58 10.05
CA GLY A 423 12.29 5.59 10.34
C GLY A 423 12.31 6.01 11.82
N GLY A 424 11.16 5.91 12.50
CA GLY A 424 11.01 6.09 13.94
C GLY A 424 10.82 4.76 14.68
N ASP A 425 9.79 4.71 15.52
CA ASP A 425 9.42 3.57 16.35
C ASP A 425 8.50 2.58 15.60
N LEU A 426 8.54 1.33 16.03
CA LEU A 426 7.63 0.29 15.57
C LEU A 426 6.82 -0.23 16.76
N PHE A 427 5.49 -0.06 16.72
CA PHE A 427 4.58 -0.59 17.72
C PHE A 427 3.63 -1.62 17.11
N ALA A 428 3.71 -2.87 17.57
CA ALA A 428 2.83 -3.94 17.10
C ALA A 428 2.06 -4.55 18.27
N GLY A 429 0.83 -4.09 18.51
CA GLY A 429 0.01 -4.52 19.65
C GLY A 429 -0.65 -5.90 19.51
N GLY A 430 -0.66 -6.44 18.29
CA GLY A 430 -1.02 -7.84 18.02
C GLY A 430 0.19 -8.75 17.78
N GLY A 431 1.39 -8.21 17.60
CA GLY A 431 2.58 -8.93 17.11
C GLY A 431 2.92 -8.61 15.65
N ILE A 432 4.07 -9.12 15.18
CA ILE A 432 4.53 -8.99 13.79
C ILE A 432 4.57 -10.39 13.17
N PHE A 433 3.70 -10.64 12.18
CA PHE A 433 3.52 -11.96 11.58
C PHE A 433 3.72 -11.96 10.06
N SER A 434 3.89 -13.16 9.50
CA SER A 434 3.76 -13.43 8.08
C SER A 434 2.68 -14.49 7.84
N GLY A 435 1.79 -14.24 6.87
CA GLY A 435 0.76 -15.22 6.49
C GLY A 435 1.34 -16.33 5.60
N GLY A 436 0.96 -17.60 5.72
CA GLY A 436 -0.31 -18.08 6.27
C GLY A 436 -0.30 -19.48 6.89
N ALA A 437 -1.46 -19.78 7.48
CA ALA A 437 -1.93 -21.05 8.04
C ALA A 437 -1.12 -21.64 9.19
N HIS A 438 -1.68 -21.47 10.39
CA HIS A 438 -1.43 -22.23 11.61
C HIS A 438 -0.03 -22.11 12.24
N LEU A 439 -0.06 -21.96 13.56
CA LEU A 439 1.06 -22.13 14.49
C LEU A 439 1.59 -23.59 14.46
N SER A 440 2.13 -24.04 13.32
CA SER A 440 3.01 -25.20 13.12
C SER A 440 3.32 -25.37 11.62
N ALA A 441 4.35 -24.67 11.12
CA ALA A 441 4.95 -24.71 9.75
C ALA A 441 4.08 -24.22 8.57
N PRO A 442 4.64 -23.73 7.44
CA PRO A 442 5.76 -22.79 7.14
C PRO A 442 5.27 -21.52 6.34
N GLY A 443 6.03 -20.40 6.30
CA GLY A 443 5.72 -19.30 5.33
C GLY A 443 6.28 -17.88 5.59
N LEU A 444 7.50 -17.63 5.08
CA LEU A 444 8.40 -16.44 4.94
C LEU A 444 7.73 -15.13 4.41
N VAL A 445 8.19 -13.85 4.49
CA VAL A 445 9.41 -13.10 4.93
C VAL A 445 8.96 -11.72 5.52
N ALA A 446 9.52 -11.25 6.64
CA ALA A 446 10.08 -9.90 6.60
C ALA A 446 11.57 -10.11 6.29
N GLY A 447 12.02 -9.72 5.09
CA GLY A 447 13.43 -9.90 4.72
C GLY A 447 14.33 -9.22 5.73
N THR A 448 13.94 -8.01 6.09
CA THR A 448 14.53 -7.21 7.15
C THR A 448 13.43 -6.42 7.84
N VAL A 449 13.50 -6.39 9.18
CA VAL A 449 12.81 -5.39 9.99
C VAL A 449 13.84 -4.36 10.42
N SER A 450 13.68 -3.11 9.98
CA SER A 450 14.57 -2.01 10.30
C SER A 450 13.78 -0.91 11.02
N VAL A 451 14.17 -0.60 12.25
CA VAL A 451 13.52 0.39 13.11
C VAL A 451 14.58 1.39 13.55
N GLY A 452 14.38 2.67 13.23
CA GLY A 452 15.31 3.73 13.64
C GLY A 452 15.34 3.95 15.15
N GLY A 453 14.20 3.78 15.81
CA GLY A 453 13.99 3.92 17.25
C GLY A 453 13.74 2.61 17.99
N GLU A 454 12.73 2.60 18.86
CA GLU A 454 12.31 1.43 19.64
C GLU A 454 11.39 0.51 18.81
N MET A 455 11.69 -0.78 18.82
CA MET A 455 10.75 -1.83 18.42
C MET A 455 10.01 -2.33 19.65
N LYS A 456 8.73 -2.00 19.77
CA LYS A 456 7.85 -2.41 20.87
C LYS A 456 6.81 -3.42 20.39
N ILE A 457 6.88 -4.63 20.91
CA ILE A 457 5.92 -5.70 20.63
C ILE A 457 5.17 -6.00 21.91
N ALA A 458 3.85 -5.82 21.88
CA ALA A 458 3.02 -6.02 23.06
C ALA A 458 1.90 -6.99 22.75
N ASN A 459 1.63 -7.94 23.64
CA ASN A 459 0.40 -8.73 23.61
C ASN A 459 -0.70 -8.00 24.39
N ILE A 460 -1.32 -7.00 23.77
CA ILE A 460 -2.27 -6.11 24.47
C ILE A 460 -3.55 -6.84 24.88
N THR A 461 -4.04 -7.75 24.03
CA THR A 461 -5.30 -8.45 24.27
C THR A 461 -5.15 -9.69 25.14
N GLY A 462 -3.94 -10.25 25.26
CA GLY A 462 -3.68 -11.51 25.97
C GLY A 462 -4.25 -12.76 25.27
N THR A 463 -4.92 -12.60 24.14
CA THR A 463 -5.61 -13.68 23.41
C THR A 463 -4.79 -14.23 22.23
N SER A 464 -3.74 -13.54 21.82
CA SER A 464 -2.95 -13.85 20.63
C SER A 464 -1.53 -14.34 20.97
N VAL A 465 -0.89 -15.03 20.03
CA VAL A 465 0.52 -15.44 20.15
C VAL A 465 1.42 -14.32 19.65
N SER A 466 1.69 -13.28 20.44
CA SER A 466 2.49 -12.14 19.98
C SER A 466 3.98 -12.49 19.83
N GLY A 467 4.43 -12.73 18.60
CA GLY A 467 5.84 -13.01 18.31
C GLY A 467 6.38 -12.12 17.19
N VAL A 468 7.65 -12.33 16.85
CA VAL A 468 8.29 -11.73 15.68
C VAL A 468 8.88 -12.83 14.81
N ALA A 469 8.41 -12.91 13.56
CA ALA A 469 8.94 -13.79 12.54
C ALA A 469 9.77 -12.98 11.52
N ALA A 470 11.10 -13.04 11.61
CA ALA A 470 12.02 -12.27 10.77
C ALA A 470 13.38 -12.95 10.65
N ASN A 471 14.10 -12.73 9.55
CA ASN A 471 15.48 -13.20 9.41
C ASN A 471 16.49 -12.19 9.94
N THR A 472 16.26 -10.90 9.67
CA THR A 472 17.11 -9.82 10.16
C THR A 472 16.28 -8.79 10.89
N ILE A 473 16.69 -8.44 12.10
CA ILE A 473 16.11 -7.37 12.93
C ILE A 473 17.23 -6.38 13.25
N THR A 474 17.00 -5.11 12.93
CA THR A 474 17.81 -3.99 13.36
C THR A 474 16.92 -2.96 14.04
N ALA A 475 17.19 -2.66 15.30
CA ALA A 475 16.41 -1.68 16.07
C ALA A 475 17.29 -0.96 17.10
N GLY A 476 17.00 0.31 17.40
CA GLY A 476 17.70 1.04 18.46
C GLY A 476 17.60 0.34 19.82
N SER A 477 16.37 -0.03 20.20
CA SER A 477 16.05 -0.90 21.34
C SER A 477 14.90 -1.83 20.99
N ILE A 478 14.75 -2.93 21.70
CA ILE A 478 13.62 -3.85 21.58
C ILE A 478 12.96 -4.03 22.94
N LEU A 479 11.66 -3.74 23.02
CA LEU A 479 10.81 -3.97 24.19
C LEU A 479 9.74 -5.01 23.87
N MET A 480 9.77 -6.12 24.60
CA MET A 480 8.81 -7.22 24.48
C MET A 480 7.89 -7.26 25.71
N ILE A 481 6.59 -7.15 25.51
CA ILE A 481 5.59 -7.18 26.60
C ILE A 481 4.69 -8.40 26.40
N ASN A 482 4.82 -9.41 27.26
CA ASN A 482 4.05 -10.66 27.18
C ASN A 482 4.16 -11.38 25.82
N ALA A 483 5.31 -11.25 25.16
CA ALA A 483 5.56 -11.77 23.83
C ALA A 483 6.29 -13.13 23.91
N PRO A 484 5.70 -14.24 23.42
CA PRO A 484 6.29 -15.58 23.56
C PRO A 484 7.59 -15.88 22.82
N ALA A 485 7.92 -15.23 21.68
CA ALA A 485 9.08 -15.68 20.90
C ALA A 485 9.54 -14.79 19.73
N PHE A 486 10.80 -15.03 19.33
CA PHE A 486 11.35 -14.75 18.01
C PHE A 486 11.54 -16.04 17.22
N PHE A 487 11.26 -16.00 15.92
CA PHE A 487 11.48 -17.13 15.02
C PHE A 487 12.16 -16.68 13.73
N PRO A 488 13.26 -17.34 13.30
CA PRO A 488 13.69 -17.24 11.91
C PRO A 488 12.65 -17.87 10.99
N ASN A 489 12.72 -17.48 9.72
CA ASN A 489 11.82 -18.05 8.74
C ASN A 489 12.24 -19.46 8.30
N TYR A 490 11.24 -20.31 8.11
CA TYR A 490 11.37 -21.65 7.54
C TYR A 490 10.91 -21.62 6.08
N LEU A 491 11.81 -21.94 5.16
CA LEU A 491 11.48 -22.08 3.75
C LEU A 491 10.66 -23.35 3.52
N ILE A 492 9.72 -23.32 2.57
CA ILE A 492 8.92 -24.51 2.23
C ILE A 492 9.84 -25.54 1.57
N SER A 493 9.86 -26.77 2.10
CA SER A 493 10.54 -27.90 1.44
C SER A 493 9.69 -28.40 0.27
N ASN A 494 10.27 -28.37 -0.93
CA ASN A 494 9.67 -28.97 -2.14
C ASN A 494 10.11 -30.43 -2.34
N ASP A 495 11.10 -30.89 -1.56
CA ASP A 495 11.78 -32.18 -1.68
C ASP A 495 11.37 -33.17 -0.58
N ARG A 496 10.37 -32.84 0.25
CA ARG A 496 9.92 -33.63 1.41
C ARG A 496 11.02 -33.92 2.42
N ASN A 497 12.00 -33.04 2.56
CA ASN A 497 13.01 -33.07 3.62
C ASN A 497 12.66 -32.07 4.74
N GLY A 498 13.13 -32.35 5.94
CA GLY A 498 13.16 -31.36 7.02
C GLY A 498 13.92 -30.11 6.58
N VAL A 499 13.50 -28.97 7.13
CA VAL A 499 13.92 -27.63 6.74
C VAL A 499 14.90 -27.10 7.79
N THR A 500 16.07 -26.68 7.33
CA THR A 500 16.97 -25.83 8.11
C THR A 500 16.42 -24.40 8.07
N PRO A 501 16.18 -23.74 9.22
CA PRO A 501 15.72 -22.36 9.24
C PRO A 501 16.76 -21.43 8.61
N SER A 502 16.29 -20.30 8.09
CA SER A 502 17.17 -19.21 7.61
C SER A 502 17.99 -18.63 8.76
N ASP A 503 19.09 -17.96 8.42
CA ASP A 503 19.89 -17.22 9.40
C ASP A 503 19.04 -16.18 10.12
N PHE A 504 19.18 -16.13 11.44
CA PHE A 504 18.58 -15.14 12.31
C PHE A 504 19.66 -14.17 12.79
N ILE A 505 19.54 -12.90 12.41
CA ILE A 505 20.44 -11.84 12.83
C ILE A 505 19.63 -10.79 13.56
N LEU A 506 19.96 -10.54 14.82
CA LEU A 506 19.38 -9.47 15.62
C LEU A 506 20.49 -8.50 16.03
N THR A 507 20.35 -7.24 15.66
CA THR A 507 21.24 -6.17 16.06
C THR A 507 20.45 -5.08 16.77
N THR A 508 20.78 -4.83 18.05
CA THR A 508 20.09 -3.81 18.83
C THR A 508 20.96 -3.18 19.91
N GLY A 509 20.63 -1.97 20.36
CA GLY A 509 21.26 -1.35 21.52
C GLY A 509 20.93 -2.09 22.82
N SER A 510 19.67 -2.49 23.00
CA SER A 510 19.21 -3.24 24.17
C SER A 510 17.98 -4.10 23.84
N LEU A 511 17.88 -5.26 24.50
CA LEU A 511 16.70 -6.11 24.47
C LEU A 511 16.13 -6.18 25.89
N THR A 512 14.83 -5.94 26.06
CA THR A 512 14.17 -6.01 27.36
C THR A 512 12.81 -6.66 27.22
N SER A 513 12.49 -7.54 28.17
CA SER A 513 11.23 -8.27 28.21
C SER A 513 10.54 -8.07 29.55
N VAL A 514 9.21 -7.89 29.52
CA VAL A 514 8.39 -7.68 30.72
C VAL A 514 7.10 -8.50 30.68
N GLY A 515 6.66 -8.91 31.87
CA GLY A 515 5.44 -9.67 32.08
C GLY A 515 5.65 -11.20 32.15
N PRO A 516 4.58 -11.97 32.41
CA PRO A 516 4.65 -13.42 32.62
C PRO A 516 5.12 -14.26 31.42
N ARG A 517 5.15 -13.71 30.20
CA ARG A 517 5.64 -14.43 29.01
C ARG A 517 6.89 -13.73 28.48
N ILE A 518 8.03 -14.35 28.74
CA ILE A 518 9.34 -13.92 28.24
C ILE A 518 9.63 -14.64 26.91
N PRO A 519 10.17 -13.93 25.90
CA PRO A 519 10.41 -14.51 24.59
C PRO A 519 11.53 -15.57 24.60
N MET A 520 11.31 -16.65 23.83
CA MET A 520 12.37 -17.57 23.43
C MET A 520 12.82 -17.31 21.99
N ILE A 521 14.05 -17.70 21.66
CA ILE A 521 14.49 -17.83 20.26
C ILE A 521 14.53 -19.31 19.90
N ASN A 522 13.79 -19.70 18.87
CA ASN A 522 13.74 -21.08 18.39
C ASN A 522 14.09 -21.14 16.90
N ALA A 523 15.30 -21.62 16.60
CA ALA A 523 15.81 -21.90 15.27
C ALA A 523 16.08 -23.41 15.10
N ASN A 524 15.25 -24.27 15.68
CA ASN A 524 15.43 -25.71 15.55
C ASN A 524 15.13 -26.18 14.12
N GLY A 525 15.93 -27.09 13.55
CA GLY A 525 15.63 -27.77 12.29
C GLY A 525 14.30 -28.53 12.37
N THR A 526 13.51 -28.53 11.30
CA THR A 526 12.29 -29.35 11.28
C THR A 526 12.63 -30.82 11.13
N SER A 527 11.80 -31.66 11.72
CA SER A 527 11.98 -33.11 11.67
C SER A 527 11.81 -33.63 10.23
N ALA A 528 12.44 -34.76 9.94
CA ALA A 528 12.16 -35.53 8.74
C ALA A 528 10.67 -35.86 8.65
N PHE A 529 10.13 -35.84 7.43
CA PHE A 529 8.77 -36.28 7.14
C PHE A 529 8.64 -37.80 7.32
N SER A 530 7.41 -38.28 7.39
CA SER A 530 7.07 -39.71 7.49
C SER A 530 7.33 -40.48 6.17
N ASP A 531 8.49 -40.30 5.54
CA ASP A 531 8.96 -40.92 4.30
C ASP A 531 10.36 -41.54 4.55
N PRO A 532 10.65 -42.77 4.08
CA PRO A 532 11.96 -43.40 4.18
C PRO A 532 13.10 -42.68 3.44
N ASN A 533 12.87 -41.64 2.65
CA ASN A 533 13.97 -40.88 2.02
C ASN A 533 14.10 -39.45 2.55
N SER A 534 13.29 -39.09 3.57
CA SER A 534 13.30 -37.76 4.16
C SER A 534 14.45 -37.58 5.13
N ASN A 535 15.32 -36.60 4.86
CA ASN A 535 16.36 -36.17 5.79
C ASN A 535 15.83 -35.08 6.73
N PRO A 536 16.23 -35.04 8.00
CA PRO A 536 15.91 -33.93 8.89
C PRO A 536 16.64 -32.64 8.52
N GLY A 537 16.08 -31.49 8.92
CA GLY A 537 16.75 -30.19 8.83
C GLY A 537 17.79 -30.01 9.96
N SER A 538 18.79 -29.17 9.72
CA SER A 538 19.74 -28.75 10.78
C SER A 538 19.19 -27.57 11.58
N GLY A 539 19.74 -27.33 12.77
CA GLY A 539 19.51 -26.07 13.49
C GLY A 539 20.03 -24.87 12.70
N GLY A 540 19.35 -23.73 12.81
CA GLY A 540 19.71 -22.50 12.10
C GLY A 540 20.91 -21.76 12.70
N HIS A 541 21.37 -20.72 12.02
CA HIS A 541 22.42 -19.83 12.51
C HIS A 541 21.80 -18.60 13.20
N ILE A 542 22.02 -18.48 14.50
CA ILE A 542 21.59 -17.35 15.33
C ILE A 542 22.78 -16.43 15.58
N THR A 543 22.65 -15.15 15.26
CA THR A 543 23.61 -14.09 15.58
C THR A 543 22.89 -12.96 16.32
N LEU A 544 23.29 -12.72 17.57
CA LEU A 544 22.79 -11.61 18.40
C LEU A 544 23.92 -10.60 18.62
N ASN A 545 23.70 -9.35 18.24
CA ASN A 545 24.62 -8.23 18.43
C ASN A 545 23.95 -7.19 19.34
N ILE A 546 24.35 -7.15 20.62
CA ILE A 546 23.85 -6.19 21.60
C ILE A 546 24.87 -5.06 21.78
N LEU A 547 24.56 -3.88 21.26
CA LEU A 547 25.51 -2.79 21.07
C LEU A 547 25.67 -1.86 22.28
N GLY A 548 24.73 -1.87 23.22
CA GLY A 548 24.76 -1.01 24.40
C GLY A 548 24.71 -1.81 25.70
N ALA A 549 23.57 -2.45 25.96
CA ALA A 549 23.33 -3.22 27.18
C ALA A 549 24.02 -4.60 27.17
N GLY A 550 23.82 -5.36 28.26
CA GLY A 550 24.10 -6.79 28.30
C GLY A 550 22.95 -7.63 27.74
N LEU A 551 23.09 -8.95 27.82
CA LEU A 551 22.02 -9.92 27.57
C LEU A 551 21.92 -10.89 28.73
N THR A 552 20.72 -11.07 29.27
CA THR A 552 20.42 -12.10 30.27
C THR A 552 19.40 -13.11 29.72
N VAL A 553 19.79 -14.38 29.67
CA VAL A 553 18.89 -15.49 29.31
C VAL A 553 18.44 -16.16 30.61
N GLY A 554 17.17 -15.98 30.99
CA GLY A 554 16.60 -16.40 32.26
C GLY A 554 15.07 -16.36 32.25
N PRO A 555 14.38 -17.04 33.19
CA PRO A 555 12.92 -17.23 33.15
C PRO A 555 12.10 -15.92 33.27
N GLN A 556 12.73 -14.84 33.74
CA GLN A 556 12.14 -13.49 33.92
C GLN A 556 13.09 -12.39 33.40
N SER A 557 13.90 -12.72 32.40
CA SER A 557 14.97 -11.85 31.89
C SER A 557 14.71 -11.43 30.44
N ASP A 558 15.73 -11.01 29.69
CA ASP A 558 15.58 -10.52 28.31
C ASP A 558 15.06 -11.61 27.36
N LEU A 559 15.55 -12.84 27.53
CA LEU A 559 15.09 -14.04 26.82
C LEU A 559 14.91 -15.20 27.80
N SER A 560 13.95 -16.10 27.58
CA SER A 560 13.77 -17.28 28.44
C SER A 560 14.70 -18.43 28.05
N SER A 561 14.97 -18.58 26.76
CA SER A 561 15.82 -19.64 26.21
C SER A 561 16.21 -19.34 24.75
N ILE A 562 17.27 -20.00 24.29
CA ILE A 562 17.72 -19.97 22.90
C ILE A 562 17.97 -21.42 22.46
N THR A 563 17.34 -21.84 21.37
CA THR A 563 17.50 -23.20 20.83
C THR A 563 17.78 -23.18 19.33
N SER A 564 18.76 -23.97 18.92
CA SER A 564 19.11 -24.24 17.52
C SER A 564 19.50 -25.72 17.34
N ASN A 565 18.62 -26.61 17.75
CA ASN A 565 18.78 -28.05 17.66
C ASN A 565 18.46 -28.55 16.24
N GLY A 566 19.09 -29.65 15.82
CA GLY A 566 18.69 -30.37 14.61
C GLY A 566 17.31 -31.01 14.73
N GLY A 567 16.69 -31.24 13.57
CA GLY A 567 15.39 -31.91 13.43
C GLY A 567 15.46 -33.41 13.71
N ASN A 568 14.34 -33.99 14.16
CA ASN A 568 14.29 -35.42 14.50
C ASN A 568 14.23 -36.30 13.24
N PHE A 569 14.76 -37.52 13.35
CA PHE A 569 14.81 -38.51 12.28
C PHE A 569 13.51 -39.35 12.22
N ASN A 570 13.15 -39.88 11.04
CA ASN A 570 11.97 -40.75 10.85
C ASN A 570 12.31 -42.26 10.84
N PHE A 571 11.30 -43.12 11.04
CA PHE A 571 11.41 -44.58 11.07
C PHE A 571 11.83 -45.16 9.71
N GLY A 572 12.97 -45.86 9.67
CA GLY A 572 13.41 -46.64 8.50
C GLY A 572 13.89 -45.82 7.30
N GLY A 573 14.16 -44.52 7.47
CA GLY A 573 14.56 -43.65 6.37
C GLY A 573 16.05 -43.31 6.21
N ALA A 574 16.39 -42.58 5.13
CA ALA A 574 17.73 -42.19 4.72
C ALA A 574 18.48 -41.35 5.78
N TYR A 575 19.80 -41.46 5.74
CA TYR A 575 20.72 -41.20 6.85
C TYR A 575 21.27 -39.75 6.92
N GLY A 576 20.55 -38.74 6.46
CA GLY A 576 21.01 -37.34 6.48
C GLY A 576 21.06 -36.73 7.89
N GLU A 577 21.96 -35.77 8.12
CA GLU A 577 22.30 -35.29 9.46
C GLU A 577 21.42 -34.12 9.94
N GLY A 578 20.63 -34.33 10.99
CA GLY A 578 19.98 -33.24 11.75
C GLY A 578 20.99 -32.59 12.68
N ASN A 579 21.88 -31.76 12.15
CA ASN A 579 22.96 -31.11 12.89
C ASN A 579 22.44 -30.06 13.86
N GLY A 580 23.17 -29.82 14.94
CA GLY A 580 22.98 -28.61 15.76
C GLY A 580 23.42 -27.38 14.98
N GLY A 581 22.76 -26.25 15.21
CA GLY A 581 23.06 -25.00 14.55
C GLY A 581 24.19 -24.22 15.22
N THR A 582 24.30 -22.95 14.85
CA THR A 582 25.27 -22.02 15.46
C THR A 582 24.52 -20.96 16.26
N ILE A 583 25.01 -20.65 17.46
CA ILE A 583 24.52 -19.54 18.28
C ILE A 583 25.71 -18.65 18.59
N THR A 584 25.69 -17.42 18.09
CA THR A 584 26.73 -16.41 18.35
C THR A 584 26.09 -15.22 19.05
N ILE A 585 26.53 -14.91 20.27
CA ILE A 585 26.09 -13.76 21.04
C ILE A 585 27.29 -12.84 21.26
N THR A 586 27.23 -11.65 20.68
CA THR A 586 28.18 -10.57 20.94
C THR A 586 27.47 -9.44 21.67
N ALA A 587 27.98 -9.04 22.83
CA ALA A 587 27.43 -7.93 23.61
C ALA A 587 28.54 -6.97 24.05
N VAL A 588 28.27 -5.66 24.04
CA VAL A 588 29.17 -4.68 24.66
C VAL A 588 29.13 -4.81 26.19
N GLY A 589 27.93 -4.99 26.75
CA GLY A 589 27.70 -5.27 28.17
C GLY A 589 27.85 -6.75 28.55
N PRO A 590 27.41 -7.12 29.78
CA PRO A 590 27.59 -8.47 30.30
C PRO A 590 26.68 -9.49 29.61
N ILE A 591 27.11 -10.75 29.53
CA ILE A 591 26.28 -11.88 29.06
C ILE A 591 26.06 -12.81 30.26
N THR A 592 24.80 -13.02 30.65
CA THR A 592 24.43 -13.89 31.78
C THR A 592 23.47 -14.99 31.34
N ILE A 593 23.81 -16.25 31.62
CA ILE A 593 23.02 -17.42 31.23
C ILE A 593 22.49 -18.12 32.49
N ASP A 594 21.25 -17.80 32.86
CA ASP A 594 20.50 -18.36 33.99
C ASP A 594 19.47 -19.42 33.55
N SER A 595 19.34 -19.67 32.25
CA SER A 595 18.47 -20.69 31.67
C SER A 595 19.15 -21.42 30.51
N PRO A 596 18.68 -22.63 30.16
CA PRO A 596 19.38 -23.46 29.18
C PRO A 596 19.48 -22.86 27.78
N ILE A 597 20.62 -23.08 27.13
CA ILE A 597 20.86 -22.82 25.71
C ILE A 597 21.28 -24.12 25.04
N GLU A 598 20.64 -24.48 23.92
CA GLU A 598 20.87 -25.74 23.23
C GLU A 598 21.12 -25.56 21.73
N ALA A 599 22.16 -26.22 21.20
CA ALA A 599 22.43 -26.31 19.76
C ALA A 599 22.88 -27.74 19.41
N THR A 600 22.07 -28.74 19.75
CA THR A 600 22.43 -30.16 19.70
C THR A 600 21.90 -30.86 18.45
N SER A 601 22.40 -32.06 18.13
CA SER A 601 21.82 -32.89 17.05
C SER A 601 20.37 -33.30 17.34
N GLY A 602 19.60 -33.55 16.30
CA GLY A 602 18.24 -34.09 16.37
C GLY A 602 18.10 -35.44 17.07
N ARG A 603 16.87 -35.77 17.51
CA ARG A 603 16.61 -37.08 18.13
C ARG A 603 16.61 -38.19 17.08
N VAL A 604 17.37 -39.25 17.35
CA VAL A 604 17.40 -40.49 16.58
C VAL A 604 16.47 -41.50 17.26
N LEU A 605 15.52 -42.08 16.51
CA LEU A 605 14.56 -43.06 17.04
C LEU A 605 15.20 -44.41 17.37
N ASP A 606 16.22 -44.84 16.62
CA ASP A 606 17.11 -45.94 17.02
C ASP A 606 18.13 -45.41 18.03
N GLY A 607 17.77 -45.47 19.31
CA GLY A 607 18.61 -44.96 20.39
C GLY A 607 19.93 -45.69 20.57
N THR A 608 20.25 -46.74 19.79
CA THR A 608 21.60 -47.35 19.76
C THR A 608 22.57 -46.64 18.82
N ARG A 609 22.09 -45.73 17.97
CA ARG A 609 22.90 -45.02 16.97
C ARG A 609 23.23 -43.58 17.38
N THR A 610 24.30 -43.06 16.78
CA THR A 610 24.73 -41.67 16.86
C THR A 610 24.56 -40.99 15.50
N ALA A 611 24.17 -39.71 15.48
CA ALA A 611 23.99 -38.95 14.24
C ALA A 611 24.18 -37.44 14.43
N GLY A 612 24.57 -36.76 13.36
CA GLY A 612 24.79 -35.32 13.31
C GLY A 612 25.99 -34.82 14.12
N ASN A 613 26.39 -33.59 13.85
CA ASN A 613 27.69 -33.04 14.22
C ASN A 613 27.69 -32.25 15.54
N GLY A 614 26.58 -32.25 16.29
CA GLY A 614 26.36 -31.22 17.31
C GLY A 614 26.29 -29.83 16.68
N GLY A 615 26.45 -28.79 17.48
CA GLY A 615 26.44 -27.40 17.05
C GLY A 615 27.58 -26.58 17.66
N ALA A 616 27.50 -25.27 17.47
CA ALA A 616 28.50 -24.32 17.96
C ALA A 616 27.84 -23.17 18.73
N ILE A 617 28.32 -22.89 19.93
CA ILE A 617 27.82 -21.81 20.79
C ILE A 617 28.97 -20.90 21.17
N THR A 618 28.87 -19.62 20.85
CA THR A 618 29.89 -18.61 21.13
C THR A 618 29.29 -17.43 21.87
N PHE A 619 29.89 -17.06 23.00
CA PHE A 619 29.59 -15.84 23.72
C PHE A 619 30.82 -14.93 23.71
N ASN A 620 30.64 -13.67 23.33
CA ASN A 620 31.69 -12.67 23.26
C ASN A 620 31.21 -11.37 23.91
N SER A 621 31.53 -11.18 25.20
CA SER A 621 31.35 -9.86 25.83
C SER A 621 32.59 -9.01 25.55
N VAL A 622 32.39 -7.90 24.85
CA VAL A 622 33.50 -7.07 24.34
C VAL A 622 34.24 -6.39 25.49
N ASN A 623 33.51 -5.81 26.45
CA ASN A 623 34.07 -5.01 27.54
C ASN A 623 33.59 -5.42 28.95
N ASP A 624 32.80 -6.50 29.07
CA ASP A 624 32.22 -6.91 30.35
C ASP A 624 32.24 -8.44 30.54
N ALA A 625 31.57 -8.92 31.58
CA ALA A 625 31.64 -10.30 32.04
C ALA A 625 30.78 -11.26 31.20
N VAL A 626 31.21 -12.53 31.17
CA VAL A 626 30.37 -13.67 30.77
C VAL A 626 30.11 -14.53 32.01
N ALA A 627 28.85 -14.70 32.40
CA ALA A 627 28.43 -15.50 33.54
C ALA A 627 27.54 -16.67 33.08
N ILE A 628 27.89 -17.90 33.47
CA ILE A 628 27.15 -19.12 33.16
C ILE A 628 26.66 -19.76 34.47
N ASN A 629 25.35 -19.75 34.66
CA ASN A 629 24.67 -20.30 35.84
C ASN A 629 23.72 -21.46 35.51
N SER A 630 23.54 -21.76 34.23
CA SER A 630 22.73 -22.85 33.72
C SER A 630 23.48 -23.69 32.69
N CYS A 631 22.77 -24.59 32.03
CA CYS A 631 23.32 -25.50 31.03
C CYS A 631 23.49 -24.82 29.66
N VAL A 632 24.68 -24.93 29.08
CA VAL A 632 24.96 -24.63 27.68
C VAL A 632 25.37 -25.94 27.01
N GLN A 633 24.54 -26.44 26.10
CA GLN A 633 24.74 -27.74 25.47
C GLN A 633 24.86 -27.64 23.95
N ALA A 634 26.05 -27.97 23.43
CA ALA A 634 26.34 -27.98 21.99
C ALA A 634 26.24 -29.39 21.38
N SER A 635 26.26 -30.44 22.18
CA SER A 635 26.04 -31.82 21.71
C SER A 635 25.54 -32.73 22.84
N SER A 636 24.92 -33.86 22.47
CA SER A 636 24.25 -34.75 23.42
C SER A 636 24.76 -36.19 23.30
N ALA A 637 24.74 -36.90 24.42
CA ALA A 637 25.12 -38.31 24.52
C ALA A 637 24.12 -39.04 25.44
N ASP A 638 22.83 -38.95 25.11
CA ASP A 638 21.77 -39.62 25.87
C ASP A 638 22.04 -41.14 25.97
N PRO A 639 21.67 -41.82 27.08
CA PRO A 639 21.89 -43.26 27.24
C PRO A 639 21.22 -44.09 26.13
N ALA A 640 21.93 -45.12 25.66
CA ALA A 640 21.45 -46.01 24.62
C ALA A 640 20.28 -46.89 25.11
N ILE A 641 19.07 -46.61 24.65
CA ILE A 641 17.85 -47.38 24.93
C ILE A 641 16.93 -47.41 23.68
N THR A 642 15.89 -48.23 23.67
CA THR A 642 15.03 -48.49 22.48
C THR A 642 14.04 -47.37 22.10
N THR A 643 14.23 -46.13 22.59
CA THR A 643 13.33 -44.98 22.31
C THR A 643 14.11 -43.80 21.74
N ALA A 644 13.41 -42.78 21.22
CA ALA A 644 14.04 -41.61 20.63
C ALA A 644 14.96 -40.85 21.61
N ARG A 645 16.20 -40.59 21.20
CA ARG A 645 17.25 -39.97 22.03
C ARG A 645 18.17 -39.06 21.22
N ARG A 646 18.79 -38.05 21.86
CA ARG A 646 19.81 -37.21 21.24
C ARG A 646 21.21 -37.80 21.48
N ARG A 647 21.83 -38.34 20.44
CA ARG A 647 23.19 -38.89 20.48
C ARG A 647 23.99 -38.37 19.28
N SER A 648 24.82 -37.36 19.51
CA SER A 648 25.63 -36.73 18.47
C SER A 648 26.76 -37.66 18.01
N ALA A 649 27.05 -37.68 16.70
CA ALA A 649 28.16 -38.42 16.12
C ALA A 649 29.51 -37.69 16.28
N ASN A 650 29.48 -36.36 16.40
CA ASN A 650 30.61 -35.51 16.72
C ASN A 650 30.31 -34.64 17.95
N GLY A 651 31.36 -34.25 18.67
CA GLY A 651 31.24 -33.28 19.77
C GLY A 651 31.05 -31.86 19.24
N GLY A 652 30.27 -31.05 19.96
CA GLY A 652 30.03 -29.65 19.63
C GLY A 652 31.20 -28.72 19.98
N ASN A 653 30.97 -27.43 19.77
CA ASN A 653 31.92 -26.38 20.14
C ASN A 653 31.26 -25.35 21.07
N ILE A 654 31.89 -25.07 22.21
CA ILE A 654 31.48 -23.98 23.11
C ILE A 654 32.66 -23.03 23.29
N THR A 655 32.44 -21.74 23.05
CA THR A 655 33.46 -20.69 23.19
C THR A 655 32.93 -19.55 24.07
N LEU A 656 33.65 -19.23 25.15
CA LEU A 656 33.42 -18.06 25.99
C LEU A 656 34.56 -17.06 25.79
N LYS A 657 34.25 -15.80 25.53
CA LYS A 657 35.22 -14.71 25.48
C LYS A 657 34.73 -13.48 26.26
N SER A 658 35.62 -12.90 27.06
CA SER A 658 35.38 -11.63 27.76
C SER A 658 36.59 -10.71 27.66
N GLY A 659 36.34 -9.45 27.30
CA GLY A 659 37.32 -8.38 27.35
C GLY A 659 37.24 -7.49 28.60
N LYS A 660 36.50 -7.88 29.64
CA LYS A 660 36.32 -7.07 30.86
C LYS A 660 37.68 -6.63 31.44
N PRO A 661 37.96 -5.33 31.60
CA PRO A 661 39.31 -4.85 31.91
C PRO A 661 39.80 -5.22 33.32
N SER A 662 38.88 -5.33 34.30
CA SER A 662 39.19 -5.71 35.68
C SER A 662 38.05 -6.46 36.37
N GLY A 663 38.35 -7.15 37.47
CA GLY A 663 37.37 -7.94 38.23
C GLY A 663 37.15 -9.34 37.64
N VAL A 664 35.93 -9.89 37.74
CA VAL A 664 35.61 -11.21 37.17
C VAL A 664 35.14 -11.05 35.73
N ALA A 665 35.95 -11.51 34.78
CA ALA A 665 35.67 -11.48 33.34
C ALA A 665 34.82 -12.68 32.89
N ILE A 666 35.10 -13.87 33.41
CA ILE A 666 34.30 -15.06 33.13
C ILE A 666 33.99 -15.76 34.44
N ASN A 667 32.72 -16.10 34.66
CA ASN A 667 32.26 -16.82 35.84
C ASN A 667 31.38 -18.00 35.44
N ILE A 668 31.85 -19.22 35.69
CA ILE A 668 31.02 -20.43 35.58
C ILE A 668 30.70 -20.83 37.02
N SER A 669 29.45 -20.66 37.43
CA SER A 669 29.04 -21.00 38.80
C SER A 669 28.98 -22.51 39.01
N ASN A 670 28.73 -22.94 40.24
CA ASN A 670 28.62 -24.35 40.60
C ASN A 670 27.41 -25.07 40.02
N THR A 671 26.42 -24.32 39.52
CA THR A 671 25.30 -24.87 38.74
C THR A 671 25.49 -24.73 37.23
N GLY A 672 26.51 -23.97 36.80
CA GLY A 672 26.85 -23.78 35.40
C GLY A 672 27.41 -25.05 34.77
N GLN A 673 26.95 -25.37 33.56
CA GLN A 673 27.39 -26.55 32.81
C GLN A 673 27.72 -26.18 31.36
N LEU A 674 28.93 -26.53 30.89
CA LEU A 674 29.31 -26.45 29.48
C LEU A 674 29.44 -27.86 28.92
N LEU A 675 28.46 -28.27 28.11
CA LEU A 675 28.29 -29.66 27.67
C LEU A 675 28.50 -29.79 26.16
N SER A 676 29.68 -30.25 25.79
CA SER A 676 30.04 -30.71 24.45
C SER A 676 30.25 -32.22 24.48
N LEU A 677 29.14 -32.94 24.66
CA LEU A 677 29.12 -34.38 24.91
C LEU A 677 29.37 -35.20 23.64
N LEU A 678 29.93 -36.39 23.81
CA LEU A 678 30.12 -37.33 22.73
C LEU A 678 29.99 -38.76 23.26
N ASP A 679 29.12 -39.53 22.63
CA ASP A 679 28.92 -40.91 23.02
C ASP A 679 30.17 -41.77 22.76
N ALA A 680 30.41 -42.78 23.60
CA ALA A 680 31.54 -43.69 23.45
C ALA A 680 31.53 -44.44 22.10
N ALA A 681 30.35 -44.76 21.57
CA ALA A 681 30.18 -45.44 20.29
C ALA A 681 30.24 -44.49 19.08
N ALA A 682 30.35 -43.18 19.29
CA ALA A 682 30.37 -42.22 18.19
C ALA A 682 31.72 -42.22 17.43
N PRO A 683 31.73 -41.95 16.12
CA PRO A 683 32.97 -41.95 15.33
C PRO A 683 33.93 -40.79 15.69
N GLY A 684 33.40 -39.64 16.13
CA GLY A 684 34.20 -38.44 16.44
C GLY A 684 34.47 -37.57 15.20
N PRO A 685 35.01 -36.34 15.38
CA PRO A 685 35.85 -35.89 16.49
C PRO A 685 35.14 -35.58 17.81
N GLY A 686 35.93 -35.52 18.89
CA GLY A 686 35.49 -35.12 20.24
C GLY A 686 35.07 -33.66 20.38
N GLY A 687 34.54 -33.34 21.56
CA GLY A 687 34.04 -32.00 21.88
C GLY A 687 35.10 -30.93 22.07
N LYS A 688 34.69 -29.66 22.04
CA LYS A 688 35.57 -28.54 22.36
C LYS A 688 34.90 -27.51 23.26
N VAL A 689 35.58 -27.17 24.35
CA VAL A 689 35.22 -26.05 25.24
C VAL A 689 36.40 -25.09 25.29
N THR A 690 36.20 -23.83 24.93
CA THR A 690 37.22 -22.78 24.95
C THR A 690 36.75 -21.62 25.83
N ILE A 691 37.59 -21.19 26.76
CA ILE A 691 37.33 -20.08 27.68
C ILE A 691 38.51 -19.10 27.56
N LEU A 692 38.24 -17.87 27.16
CA LEU A 692 39.27 -16.85 26.92
C LEU A 692 38.92 -15.50 27.57
N ALA A 693 39.69 -15.09 28.58
CA ALA A 693 39.63 -13.73 29.12
C ALA A 693 40.85 -12.91 28.69
N THR A 694 40.66 -11.64 28.35
CA THR A 694 41.73 -10.79 27.78
C THR A 694 42.00 -9.48 28.55
N GLY A 695 41.21 -9.14 29.57
CA GLY A 695 41.37 -7.89 30.31
C GLY A 695 42.61 -7.88 31.21
N ALA A 696 43.29 -6.73 31.31
CA ALA A 696 44.61 -6.65 31.96
C ALA A 696 44.61 -7.09 33.44
N ASN A 697 43.58 -6.73 34.21
CA ASN A 697 43.48 -6.99 35.64
C ASN A 697 42.24 -7.82 36.01
N SER A 698 41.86 -8.74 35.12
CA SER A 698 40.66 -9.56 35.28
C SER A 698 40.95 -10.99 35.74
N SER A 699 39.87 -11.71 36.03
CA SER A 699 39.91 -13.10 36.47
C SER A 699 38.86 -13.96 35.79
N THR A 700 39.21 -15.22 35.56
CA THR A 700 38.29 -16.30 35.14
C THR A 700 38.04 -17.19 36.36
N LYS A 701 36.77 -17.40 36.72
CA LYS A 701 36.34 -18.31 37.80
C LYS A 701 35.54 -19.46 37.21
N VAL A 702 35.91 -20.69 37.55
CA VAL A 702 35.21 -21.90 37.13
C VAL A 702 34.93 -22.75 38.35
N ASN A 703 33.66 -22.99 38.65
CA ASN A 703 33.20 -23.78 39.79
C ASN A 703 32.20 -24.88 39.39
N GLY A 704 31.88 -25.04 38.11
CA GLY A 704 30.84 -25.94 37.60
C GLY A 704 31.37 -27.10 36.74
N THR A 705 30.51 -27.64 35.89
CA THR A 705 30.81 -28.79 35.03
C THR A 705 31.28 -28.34 33.65
N LEU A 706 32.45 -28.82 33.23
CA LEU A 706 32.98 -28.66 31.87
C LEU A 706 33.15 -30.04 31.23
N ARG A 707 32.44 -30.33 30.14
CA ARG A 707 32.53 -31.64 29.48
C ARG A 707 32.75 -31.50 27.98
N ALA A 708 33.89 -31.99 27.52
CA ALA A 708 34.32 -32.06 26.13
C ALA A 708 34.80 -33.50 25.84
N ASP A 709 33.86 -34.43 25.73
CA ASP A 709 34.16 -35.86 25.63
C ASP A 709 35.05 -36.17 24.42
N ARG A 710 36.10 -36.97 24.65
CA ARG A 710 37.16 -37.31 23.67
C ARG A 710 37.81 -36.09 23.01
N GLY A 711 37.79 -34.96 23.71
CA GLY A 711 37.97 -33.64 23.16
C GLY A 711 38.89 -32.74 23.99
N THR A 712 38.80 -31.43 23.77
CA THR A 712 39.67 -30.45 24.43
C THR A 712 38.88 -29.42 25.24
N ILE A 713 39.31 -29.19 26.47
CA ILE A 713 38.97 -28.02 27.29
C ILE A 713 40.19 -27.08 27.29
N ASP A 714 40.03 -25.84 26.87
CA ASP A 714 41.09 -24.84 26.77
C ASP A 714 40.71 -23.56 27.53
N ILE A 715 41.34 -23.34 28.69
CA ILE A 715 41.08 -22.20 29.57
C ILE A 715 42.29 -21.27 29.53
N ARG A 716 42.13 -20.07 28.98
CA ARG A 716 43.20 -19.09 28.81
C ARG A 716 42.85 -17.73 29.36
N HIS A 717 43.88 -17.05 29.85
CA HIS A 717 43.83 -15.66 30.21
C HIS A 717 45.06 -14.94 29.65
N THR A 718 44.86 -13.88 28.86
CA THR A 718 45.97 -13.18 28.17
C THR A 718 46.29 -11.79 28.71
N GLY A 719 45.51 -11.26 29.66
CA GLY A 719 45.81 -9.99 30.30
C GLY A 719 47.03 -10.04 31.22
N ASP A 720 47.74 -8.92 31.35
CA ASP A 720 49.04 -8.78 32.04
C ASP A 720 49.07 -9.32 33.48
N ALA A 721 48.04 -9.04 34.28
CA ALA A 721 47.85 -9.52 35.65
C ALA A 721 46.67 -10.50 35.74
N GLY A 722 46.42 -11.24 34.66
CA GLY A 722 45.31 -12.15 34.53
C GLY A 722 45.33 -13.32 35.51
N GLN A 723 44.16 -13.62 36.10
CA GLN A 723 44.01 -14.74 37.03
C GLN A 723 43.05 -15.82 36.52
N ILE A 724 43.38 -17.09 36.74
CA ILE A 724 42.45 -18.22 36.53
C ILE A 724 42.26 -18.93 37.87
N ASN A 725 41.02 -18.99 38.34
CA ASN A 725 40.63 -19.67 39.57
C ASN A 725 39.78 -20.89 39.22
N LEU A 726 40.31 -22.08 39.50
CA LEU A 726 39.61 -23.35 39.31
C LEU A 726 39.18 -23.88 40.68
N GLY A 727 37.88 -23.77 40.92
CA GLY A 727 37.19 -24.11 42.15
C GLY A 727 37.19 -23.00 43.20
N GLY A 728 36.25 -23.11 44.14
CA GLY A 728 36.04 -22.16 45.24
C GLY A 728 36.42 -22.72 46.61
N PRO A 729 36.26 -21.92 47.69
CA PRO A 729 36.50 -22.37 49.06
C PRO A 729 35.40 -23.27 49.62
N GLY A 730 34.20 -23.29 49.01
CA GLY A 730 33.10 -24.16 49.42
C GLY A 730 33.21 -25.56 48.82
N ALA A 731 32.74 -26.58 49.54
CA ALA A 731 32.71 -27.97 49.06
C ALA A 731 31.88 -28.16 47.78
N SER A 732 30.90 -27.27 47.54
CA SER A 732 30.07 -27.24 46.33
C SER A 732 30.70 -26.48 45.17
N ASP A 733 31.88 -25.88 45.35
CA ASP A 733 32.56 -25.09 44.30
C ASP A 733 33.66 -25.91 43.60
N ALA A 734 33.53 -27.23 43.55
CA ALA A 734 34.50 -28.09 42.88
C ALA A 734 34.32 -28.04 41.36
N VAL A 735 35.42 -28.06 40.60
CA VAL A 735 35.36 -28.18 39.15
C VAL A 735 35.27 -29.64 38.76
N ASP A 736 34.23 -29.96 38.00
CA ASP A 736 34.04 -31.26 37.34
C ASP A 736 34.40 -31.12 35.86
N ALA A 737 35.61 -31.53 35.47
CA ALA A 737 36.12 -31.35 34.12
C ALA A 737 36.46 -32.68 33.45
N HIS A 738 35.85 -32.92 32.29
CA HIS A 738 35.99 -34.13 31.49
C HIS A 738 36.43 -33.80 30.05
N GLY A 739 37.60 -34.27 29.66
CA GLY A 739 38.11 -34.22 28.28
C GLY A 739 39.46 -34.91 28.17
N ASP A 740 39.85 -35.30 26.96
CA ASP A 740 41.14 -35.96 26.72
C ASP A 740 42.31 -34.99 26.96
N VAL A 741 42.08 -33.71 26.67
CA VAL A 741 43.05 -32.65 26.83
C VAL A 741 42.44 -31.49 27.60
N ILE A 742 42.99 -31.16 28.76
CA ILE A 742 42.64 -29.96 29.52
C ILE A 742 43.86 -29.05 29.56
N LYS A 743 43.72 -27.85 28.98
CA LYS A 743 44.75 -26.80 28.96
C LYS A 743 44.32 -25.65 29.86
N VAL A 744 45.23 -25.18 30.71
CA VAL A 744 45.02 -24.02 31.57
C VAL A 744 46.25 -23.14 31.48
N ALA A 745 46.09 -21.87 31.09
CA ALA A 745 47.22 -20.95 30.95
C ALA A 745 46.85 -19.49 31.24
N ALA A 746 47.52 -18.89 32.22
CA ALA A 746 47.58 -17.44 32.42
C ALA A 746 48.87 -16.92 31.78
N LEU A 747 48.76 -16.16 30.70
CA LEU A 747 49.86 -15.82 29.79
C LEU A 747 50.42 -14.39 29.98
N GLY A 748 49.90 -13.63 30.94
CA GLY A 748 50.36 -12.26 31.24
C GLY A 748 51.69 -12.22 32.00
N ASN A 749 52.38 -11.07 31.94
CA ASN A 749 53.68 -10.84 32.58
C ASN A 749 53.70 -11.09 34.11
N VAL A 750 52.55 -10.92 34.77
CA VAL A 750 52.35 -11.11 36.21
C VAL A 750 51.14 -12.04 36.49
N GLY A 751 50.72 -12.81 35.49
CA GLY A 751 49.55 -13.68 35.57
C GLY A 751 49.77 -14.88 36.50
N GLY A 752 48.69 -15.37 37.11
CA GLY A 752 48.71 -16.51 38.01
C GLY A 752 47.49 -17.42 37.82
N TYR A 753 47.63 -18.70 38.17
CA TYR A 753 46.48 -19.60 38.29
C TYR A 753 46.45 -20.24 39.67
N HIS A 754 45.25 -20.38 40.24
CA HIS A 754 45.01 -21.03 41.53
C HIS A 754 44.10 -22.24 41.33
N LEU A 755 44.59 -23.41 41.75
CA LEU A 755 43.87 -24.69 41.71
C LEU A 755 43.56 -25.14 43.14
N LYS A 756 42.28 -25.25 43.50
CA LYS A 756 41.86 -25.71 44.84
C LYS A 756 41.35 -27.13 44.85
N THR A 757 40.44 -27.48 43.93
CA THR A 757 39.88 -28.83 43.83
C THR A 757 39.48 -29.09 42.39
N LEU A 758 40.11 -30.10 41.77
CA LEU A 758 39.82 -30.55 40.41
C LEU A 758 39.54 -32.05 40.45
N LEU A 759 38.35 -32.42 40.02
CA LEU A 759 37.96 -33.81 39.81
C LEU A 759 38.12 -34.10 38.32
N THR A 760 39.07 -34.96 37.96
CA THR A 760 39.27 -35.43 36.59
C THR A 760 38.81 -36.89 36.50
N GLY A 761 37.76 -37.14 35.72
CA GLY A 761 37.34 -38.52 35.38
C GLY A 761 37.92 -38.94 34.04
N LYS A 762 38.57 -40.12 34.01
CA LYS A 762 38.88 -40.85 32.77
C LYS A 762 37.64 -41.54 32.23
#